data_AF-A0A9N8EV05-F1
#
_entry.id   AF-A0A9N8EV05-F1
#
_cell.length_a   1.000
_cell.length_b   1.000
_cell.length_c   1.000
_cell.angle_alpha   90.00
_cell.angle_beta   90.00
_cell.angle_gamma   90.00
#
_symmetry.space_group_name_H-M   'P 1'
#
loop_
_entity.id
_entity.type
_entity.pdbx_description
1 polymer ?
#
loop_
_entity_poly.entity_id
_entity_poly.type
_entity_poly.pdbx_seq_one_letter_code
_entity_poly.pdbx_strand_id
1 'polypeptide(L)'
;MDGQQASWRRGGAIPDRDSVLKAAIKLWDKFMELKYDNIGAADLAGDNSLVLLTELCTQWGENPPMKPNGQPYALSGLTKYIRTIFHDLKKTFGNNDAIRNGPELFTTEEVNQLVKMLEGNHGRTLMIGSRESDVFKESFPIPRQHSARTRTLPFNDFPNNNLRDMSRSVELFSMAQRLFTRGEFTKLLGRKELKTNPSGFCMDFQYPELCIFFQLGCFWSVDNGLSRNRNDMVDPNSPRYRTAKFVFPDLHEIADDSVARQMTTLIRTLVPEQLKKFYSVKSLRTGAMSLLQWNSSVLLQEGIALGGWKTGANSDWYVWIYLVAIVPAVLALAGYPQPRIIPTLPDIELLYQDPDPNMVFSAVKLPDFINSLFVISLPEFQGPNGRLRNLLLVVVAVMIKNFRHCERKYGNGHPYVVKMIGATISSGLAVGNADASVKLKHWSRKITMELTRAVPVMLDTNDNGLVANADGSVVAPGIKQELTMINHNLGELLRERNAMQQQLEANKQEIQSLKADMQNVKSGQYRTAGNQEEMITSVRAISQSLAQLLLQPQRQQANPPPRQEPPQVRQPAQVVPPRALPPPPVAPPLPPPVALLQPPPPAPLVHNTLYSRLQRTRATDPGSNGRGKTKTKSTVKFVMIDLYDSNHFRSLGQTNPHLDSLWSHVREVS
;
A
#
# COMPACT_ATOMS: atom_id res chain seq x y z
N MET A 1 53.96 -27.85 2.47
CA MET A 1 52.84 -27.43 3.36
C MET A 1 51.66 -27.26 2.44
N ASP A 2 50.83 -28.29 2.38
CA ASP A 2 49.94 -28.53 1.25
C ASP A 2 48.50 -28.57 1.72
N GLY A 3 47.58 -28.14 0.86
CA GLY A 3 46.14 -28.28 1.09
C GLY A 3 45.39 -26.98 1.35
N GLN A 4 44.92 -26.33 0.28
CA GLN A 4 43.54 -25.81 0.17
C GLN A 4 43.16 -25.41 -1.27
N GLN A 5 43.18 -26.37 -2.20
CA GLN A 5 42.55 -26.24 -3.53
C GLN A 5 41.77 -27.52 -3.94
N ALA A 6 40.70 -27.85 -3.20
CA ALA A 6 39.84 -28.99 -3.51
C ALA A 6 38.39 -28.80 -3.01
N SER A 7 37.57 -28.01 -3.73
CA SER A 7 36.13 -27.89 -3.40
C SER A 7 35.17 -27.50 -4.54
N TRP A 8 35.64 -27.41 -5.80
CA TRP A 8 34.81 -26.93 -6.92
C TRP A 8 34.85 -27.83 -8.17
N ARG A 9 34.48 -29.12 -8.00
CA ARG A 9 34.13 -30.02 -9.12
C ARG A 9 32.92 -30.91 -8.81
N ARG A 10 31.72 -30.35 -8.98
CA ARG A 10 30.51 -31.11 -9.34
C ARG A 10 30.03 -30.66 -10.71
N GLY A 11 30.76 -31.07 -11.74
CA GLY A 11 30.35 -30.87 -13.13
C GLY A 11 29.26 -31.86 -13.50
N GLY A 12 28.04 -31.39 -13.70
CA GLY A 12 27.06 -32.13 -14.49
C GLY A 12 27.55 -32.23 -15.94
N ALA A 13 27.40 -33.39 -16.57
CA ALA A 13 27.77 -33.55 -17.97
C ALA A 13 27.02 -32.54 -18.84
N ILE A 14 27.71 -31.89 -19.78
CA ILE A 14 27.07 -31.01 -20.76
C ILE A 14 26.13 -31.89 -21.60
N PRO A 15 24.81 -31.63 -21.63
CA PRO A 15 23.88 -32.48 -22.37
C PRO A 15 24.18 -32.36 -23.87
N ASP A 16 24.35 -33.53 -24.49
CA ASP A 16 24.67 -33.68 -25.90
C ASP A 16 23.68 -32.92 -26.82
N ARG A 17 24.17 -32.41 -27.95
CA ARG A 17 23.42 -31.58 -28.87
C ARG A 17 22.15 -32.27 -29.37
N ASP A 18 22.21 -33.55 -29.68
CA ASP A 18 21.06 -34.26 -30.26
C ASP A 18 19.98 -34.52 -29.19
N SER A 19 20.38 -34.63 -27.92
CA SER A 19 19.43 -34.65 -26.79
C SER A 19 18.68 -33.32 -26.63
N VAL A 20 19.36 -32.19 -26.89
CA VAL A 20 18.76 -30.85 -26.85
C VAL A 20 17.83 -30.63 -28.04
N LEU A 21 18.21 -31.10 -29.24
CA LEU A 21 17.37 -31.03 -30.43
C LEU A 21 16.09 -31.87 -30.27
N LYS A 22 16.20 -33.13 -29.82
CA LYS A 22 15.03 -33.99 -29.56
C LYS A 22 14.09 -33.41 -28.50
N ALA A 23 14.62 -32.72 -27.49
CA ALA A 23 13.80 -31.99 -26.51
C ALA A 23 13.11 -30.75 -27.11
N ALA A 24 13.77 -30.04 -28.04
CA ALA A 24 13.22 -28.89 -28.75
C ALA A 24 12.10 -29.29 -29.73
N ILE A 25 12.33 -30.34 -30.54
CA ILE A 25 11.34 -30.91 -31.48
C ILE A 25 10.07 -31.34 -30.72
N LYS A 26 10.22 -32.06 -29.60
CA LYS A 26 9.08 -32.47 -28.76
C LYS A 26 8.28 -31.30 -28.16
N LEU A 27 8.88 -30.10 -28.06
CA LEU A 27 8.16 -28.88 -27.69
C LEU A 27 7.55 -28.17 -28.90
N TRP A 28 8.19 -28.24 -30.07
CA TRP A 28 7.61 -27.79 -31.35
C TRP A 28 6.30 -28.53 -31.63
N ASP A 29 6.35 -29.87 -31.72
CA ASP A 29 5.21 -30.71 -32.10
C ASP A 29 4.01 -30.64 -31.12
N LYS A 30 4.24 -30.11 -29.92
CA LYS A 30 3.20 -29.88 -28.91
C LYS A 30 2.48 -28.53 -29.06
N PHE A 31 3.16 -27.51 -29.61
CA PHE A 31 2.67 -26.13 -29.66
C PHE A 31 2.43 -25.60 -31.08
N MET A 32 2.96 -26.26 -32.11
CA MET A 32 2.73 -25.95 -33.52
C MET A 32 1.81 -27.00 -34.16
N GLU A 33 0.95 -26.56 -35.08
CA GLU A 33 0.13 -27.46 -35.89
C GLU A 33 1.02 -28.25 -36.88
N LEU A 34 1.88 -27.53 -37.64
CA LEU A 34 2.91 -28.12 -38.49
C LEU A 34 3.95 -28.86 -37.64
N LYS A 35 4.06 -30.18 -37.84
CA LYS A 35 5.08 -31.02 -37.18
C LYS A 35 6.46 -30.76 -37.73
N TYR A 36 7.47 -30.87 -36.88
CA TYR A 36 8.85 -30.54 -37.23
C TYR A 36 9.37 -31.37 -38.42
N ASP A 37 9.11 -32.68 -38.39
CA ASP A 37 9.50 -33.63 -39.45
C ASP A 37 8.71 -33.43 -40.76
N ASN A 38 7.64 -32.61 -40.74
CA ASN A 38 6.84 -32.26 -41.92
C ASN A 38 7.25 -30.90 -42.53
N ILE A 39 8.19 -30.16 -41.94
CA ILE A 39 8.67 -28.88 -42.49
C ILE A 39 9.38 -29.16 -43.83
N GLY A 40 8.85 -28.62 -44.93
CA GLY A 40 9.45 -28.69 -46.25
C GLY A 40 10.29 -27.45 -46.58
N ALA A 41 10.97 -27.51 -47.72
CA ALA A 41 11.69 -26.35 -48.25
C ALA A 41 10.76 -25.18 -48.66
N ALA A 42 9.48 -25.45 -48.90
CA ALA A 42 8.47 -24.43 -49.23
C ALA A 42 8.01 -23.63 -47.99
N ASP A 43 7.90 -24.28 -46.82
CA ASP A 43 7.58 -23.64 -45.54
C ASP A 43 8.73 -22.73 -45.05
N LEU A 44 9.94 -22.96 -45.58
CA LEU A 44 11.14 -22.19 -45.31
C LEU A 44 11.53 -21.23 -46.45
N ALA A 45 10.73 -21.15 -47.52
CA ALA A 45 11.00 -20.27 -48.64
C ALA A 45 10.62 -18.81 -48.30
N GLY A 46 11.61 -17.91 -48.28
CA GLY A 46 11.41 -16.50 -47.98
C GLY A 46 10.79 -16.26 -46.59
N ASP A 47 9.86 -15.30 -46.53
CA ASP A 47 9.28 -14.79 -45.29
C ASP A 47 8.48 -15.84 -44.49
N ASN A 48 8.01 -16.93 -45.13
CA ASN A 48 7.33 -18.05 -44.46
C ASN A 48 8.15 -18.58 -43.28
N SER A 49 9.48 -18.64 -43.47
CA SER A 49 10.44 -19.10 -42.47
C SER A 49 10.45 -18.21 -41.20
N LEU A 50 10.26 -16.90 -41.37
CA LEU A 50 10.16 -15.94 -40.28
C LEU A 50 8.77 -15.95 -39.63
N VAL A 51 7.70 -16.13 -40.41
CA VAL A 51 6.32 -16.24 -39.90
C VAL A 51 6.20 -17.44 -38.95
N LEU A 52 6.64 -18.62 -39.39
CA LEU A 52 6.59 -19.87 -38.62
C LEU A 52 7.32 -19.76 -37.26
N LEU A 53 8.44 -19.04 -37.23
CA LEU A 53 9.26 -18.87 -36.02
C LEU A 53 8.81 -17.67 -35.16
N THR A 54 8.15 -16.68 -35.75
CA THR A 54 7.41 -15.63 -35.04
C THR A 54 6.20 -16.22 -34.32
N GLU A 55 5.48 -17.14 -34.96
CA GLU A 55 4.38 -17.89 -34.35
C GLU A 55 4.87 -18.73 -33.17
N LEU A 56 5.92 -19.57 -33.34
CA LEU A 56 6.50 -20.35 -32.23
C LEU A 56 6.88 -19.46 -31.03
N CYS A 57 7.56 -18.34 -31.28
CA CYS A 57 7.99 -17.41 -30.22
C CYS A 57 6.82 -16.67 -29.57
N THR A 58 5.72 -16.46 -30.29
CA THR A 58 4.47 -15.92 -29.75
C THR A 58 3.76 -16.97 -28.89
N GLN A 59 3.54 -18.18 -29.41
CA GLN A 59 2.92 -19.30 -28.68
C GLN A 59 3.69 -19.64 -27.38
N TRP A 60 5.02 -19.72 -27.41
CA TRP A 60 5.83 -19.97 -26.21
C TRP A 60 5.95 -18.75 -25.27
N GLY A 61 5.57 -17.56 -25.74
CA GLY A 61 5.50 -16.34 -24.94
C GLY A 61 4.16 -16.20 -24.22
N GLU A 62 3.06 -16.41 -24.93
CA GLU A 62 1.68 -16.33 -24.41
C GLU A 62 1.26 -17.58 -23.64
N ASN A 63 1.74 -18.76 -24.04
CA ASN A 63 1.52 -20.04 -23.38
C ASN A 63 2.87 -20.72 -23.05
N PRO A 64 3.62 -20.22 -22.04
CA PRO A 64 4.92 -20.78 -21.63
C PRO A 64 4.91 -22.30 -21.50
N PRO A 65 5.78 -23.03 -22.23
CA PRO A 65 5.82 -24.48 -22.16
C PRO A 65 6.01 -24.98 -20.73
N MET A 66 5.20 -25.96 -20.32
CA MET A 66 5.23 -26.56 -19.00
C MET A 66 5.95 -27.92 -19.02
N LYS A 67 6.84 -28.13 -18.05
CA LYS A 67 7.50 -29.40 -17.75
C LYS A 67 6.50 -30.39 -17.13
N PRO A 68 6.82 -31.71 -17.09
CA PRO A 68 5.99 -32.72 -16.43
C PRO A 68 5.73 -32.47 -14.93
N ASN A 69 6.56 -31.68 -14.25
CA ASN A 69 6.37 -31.30 -12.84
C ASN A 69 5.53 -30.03 -12.62
N GLY A 70 4.82 -29.54 -13.64
CA GLY A 70 3.94 -28.36 -13.55
C GLY A 70 4.67 -27.02 -13.47
N GLN A 71 6.00 -26.99 -13.65
CA GLN A 71 6.78 -25.74 -13.72
C GLN A 71 7.02 -25.33 -15.18
N PRO A 72 7.08 -24.03 -15.51
CA PRO A 72 7.49 -23.60 -16.83
C PRO A 72 8.94 -24.01 -17.15
N TYR A 73 9.23 -24.16 -18.44
CA TYR A 73 10.61 -24.17 -18.93
C TYR A 73 11.22 -22.78 -18.71
N ALA A 74 12.47 -22.76 -18.22
CA ALA A 74 13.18 -21.51 -18.00
C ALA A 74 13.51 -20.86 -19.35
N LEU A 75 13.40 -19.52 -19.41
CA LEU A 75 13.65 -18.71 -20.59
C LEU A 75 15.00 -19.02 -21.26
N SER A 76 16.07 -19.20 -20.50
CA SER A 76 17.40 -19.60 -21.01
C SER A 76 17.40 -20.99 -21.70
N GLY A 77 16.53 -21.90 -21.27
CA GLY A 77 16.31 -23.20 -21.91
C GLY A 77 15.53 -23.06 -23.22
N LEU A 78 14.46 -22.25 -23.24
CA LEU A 78 13.69 -21.97 -24.45
C LEU A 78 14.54 -21.25 -25.51
N THR A 79 15.32 -20.24 -25.12
CA THR A 79 16.31 -19.56 -25.99
C THR A 79 17.38 -20.53 -26.52
N LYS A 80 17.77 -21.55 -25.74
CA LYS A 80 18.66 -22.63 -26.23
C LYS A 80 17.94 -23.50 -27.26
N TYR A 81 16.70 -23.93 -27.00
CA TYR A 81 15.92 -24.76 -27.93
C TYR A 81 15.66 -24.05 -29.26
N ILE A 82 15.26 -22.77 -29.23
CA ILE A 82 15.14 -21.91 -30.42
C ILE A 82 16.45 -21.94 -31.21
N ARG A 83 17.59 -21.58 -30.60
CA ARG A 83 18.89 -21.56 -31.29
C ARG A 83 19.32 -22.93 -31.82
N THR A 84 18.91 -24.03 -31.17
CA THR A 84 19.14 -25.40 -31.66
C THR A 84 18.29 -25.72 -32.89
N ILE A 85 16.98 -25.41 -32.87
CA ILE A 85 16.06 -25.55 -34.01
C ILE A 85 16.55 -24.73 -35.21
N PHE A 86 16.86 -23.45 -35.00
CA PHE A 86 17.34 -22.54 -36.05
C PHE A 86 18.60 -23.06 -36.76
N HIS A 87 19.58 -23.57 -35.99
CA HIS A 87 20.76 -24.18 -36.58
C HIS A 87 20.43 -25.49 -37.31
N ASP A 88 19.54 -26.31 -36.78
CA ASP A 88 19.19 -27.60 -37.39
C ASP A 88 18.44 -27.42 -38.72
N LEU A 89 17.41 -26.56 -38.77
CA LEU A 89 16.75 -26.16 -40.02
C LEU A 89 17.76 -25.58 -41.02
N LYS A 90 18.64 -24.67 -40.59
CA LYS A 90 19.70 -24.09 -41.46
C LYS A 90 20.70 -25.13 -41.98
N LYS A 91 20.97 -26.20 -41.21
CA LYS A 91 21.84 -27.32 -41.62
C LYS A 91 21.13 -28.24 -42.62
N THR A 92 19.86 -28.57 -42.36
CA THR A 92 19.06 -29.50 -43.17
C THR A 92 18.67 -28.90 -44.52
N PHE A 93 18.33 -27.60 -44.55
CA PHE A 93 17.81 -26.93 -45.74
C PHE A 93 18.78 -25.98 -46.44
N GLY A 94 19.89 -25.56 -45.80
CA GLY A 94 20.87 -24.63 -46.38
C GLY A 94 21.60 -25.14 -47.63
N ASN A 95 21.59 -26.45 -47.88
CA ASN A 95 22.15 -27.07 -49.10
C ASN A 95 21.12 -27.24 -50.22
N ASN A 96 19.84 -26.87 -50.02
CA ASN A 96 18.81 -26.97 -51.06
C ASN A 96 18.94 -25.80 -52.04
N ASP A 97 19.07 -26.07 -53.34
CA ASP A 97 19.30 -25.03 -54.36
C ASP A 97 18.16 -24.01 -54.47
N ALA A 98 16.93 -24.32 -54.04
CA ALA A 98 15.83 -23.35 -53.97
C ALA A 98 16.03 -22.29 -52.86
N ILE A 99 16.74 -22.64 -51.78
CA ILE A 99 17.03 -21.75 -50.63
C ILE A 99 18.42 -21.10 -50.78
N ARG A 100 19.40 -21.83 -51.31
CA ARG A 100 20.78 -21.39 -51.55
C ARG A 100 20.90 -20.18 -52.48
N ASN A 101 19.93 -19.99 -53.38
CA ASN A 101 19.85 -18.83 -54.29
C ASN A 101 18.96 -17.69 -53.75
N GLY A 102 18.39 -17.83 -52.55
CA GLY A 102 17.57 -16.82 -51.87
C GLY A 102 18.35 -16.00 -50.84
N PRO A 103 17.65 -15.19 -50.02
CA PRO A 103 18.23 -14.54 -48.84
C PRO A 103 18.81 -15.57 -47.85
N GLU A 104 19.77 -15.14 -47.01
CA GLU A 104 20.35 -16.03 -46.01
C GLU A 104 19.27 -16.55 -45.05
N LEU A 105 19.05 -17.87 -45.03
CA LEU A 105 18.07 -18.47 -44.13
C LEU A 105 18.47 -18.21 -42.67
N PHE A 106 17.74 -17.31 -42.01
CA PHE A 106 17.95 -16.82 -40.65
C PHE A 106 19.30 -16.13 -40.41
N THR A 107 19.31 -14.80 -40.53
CA THR A 107 20.41 -13.95 -40.06
C THR A 107 20.54 -13.99 -38.53
N THR A 108 21.74 -13.71 -38.01
CA THR A 108 21.96 -13.67 -36.55
C THR A 108 21.10 -12.60 -35.87
N GLU A 109 20.80 -11.53 -36.58
CA GLU A 109 19.96 -10.40 -36.16
C GLU A 109 18.51 -10.83 -35.97
N GLU A 110 17.93 -11.61 -36.89
CA GLU A 110 16.56 -12.13 -36.80
C GLU A 110 16.42 -13.12 -35.64
N VAL A 111 17.36 -14.07 -35.48
CA VAL A 111 17.37 -15.00 -34.33
C VAL A 111 17.39 -14.21 -33.02
N ASN A 112 18.19 -13.14 -32.94
CA ASN A 112 18.26 -12.30 -31.75
C ASN A 112 17.05 -11.37 -31.57
N GLN A 113 16.30 -11.04 -32.62
CA GLN A 113 15.01 -10.34 -32.51
C GLN A 113 13.92 -11.28 -31.98
N LEU A 114 13.83 -12.50 -32.52
CA LEU A 114 12.85 -13.50 -32.10
C LEU A 114 13.10 -14.01 -30.67
N VAL A 115 14.37 -14.18 -30.28
CA VAL A 115 14.75 -14.42 -28.88
C VAL A 115 14.29 -13.26 -27.97
N LYS A 116 14.52 -11.99 -28.36
CA LYS A 116 14.03 -10.84 -27.58
C LYS A 116 12.50 -10.76 -27.50
N MET A 117 11.80 -11.20 -28.55
CA MET A 117 10.34 -11.28 -28.55
C MET A 117 9.84 -12.33 -27.55
N LEU A 118 10.46 -13.52 -27.53
CA LEU A 118 10.19 -14.52 -26.49
C LEU A 118 10.51 -13.96 -25.10
N GLU A 119 11.68 -13.35 -24.89
CA GLU A 119 12.07 -12.75 -23.60
C GLU A 119 11.05 -11.71 -23.12
N GLY A 120 10.54 -10.86 -24.02
CA GLY A 120 9.52 -9.86 -23.72
C GLY A 120 8.13 -10.44 -23.42
N ASN A 121 7.69 -11.48 -24.15
CA ASN A 121 6.36 -12.06 -23.99
C ASN A 121 6.31 -13.07 -22.82
N HIS A 122 7.26 -13.99 -22.74
CA HIS A 122 7.42 -14.95 -21.64
C HIS A 122 7.58 -14.23 -20.29
N GLY A 123 8.31 -13.10 -20.28
CA GLY A 123 8.45 -12.22 -19.12
C GLY A 123 7.18 -11.46 -18.74
N ARG A 124 6.22 -11.26 -19.65
CA ARG A 124 4.89 -10.70 -19.32
C ARG A 124 3.98 -11.75 -18.73
N THR A 125 3.86 -12.90 -19.38
CA THR A 125 2.91 -13.96 -18.98
C THR A 125 3.24 -14.54 -17.60
N LEU A 126 4.53 -14.83 -17.33
CA LEU A 126 4.96 -15.34 -16.02
C LEU A 126 4.98 -14.28 -14.90
N MET A 127 4.69 -13.00 -15.20
CA MET A 127 4.59 -11.95 -14.17
C MET A 127 3.21 -11.89 -13.49
N ILE A 128 2.23 -12.71 -13.90
CA ILE A 128 1.08 -13.06 -13.07
C ILE A 128 1.52 -14.06 -11.98
N GLY A 129 2.33 -13.59 -11.03
CA GLY A 129 2.69 -14.38 -9.85
C GLY A 129 4.18 -14.70 -9.63
N SER A 130 5.00 -13.66 -9.52
CA SER A 130 6.29 -13.66 -8.79
C SER A 130 7.48 -14.48 -9.34
N ARG A 131 8.60 -13.79 -9.64
CA ARG A 131 9.83 -13.76 -8.81
C ARG A 131 11.04 -13.19 -9.57
N GLU A 132 11.47 -11.98 -9.18
CA GLU A 132 12.82 -11.45 -9.48
C GLU A 132 13.89 -12.01 -8.52
N SER A 133 13.51 -12.89 -7.58
CA SER A 133 14.31 -13.25 -6.40
C SER A 133 15.43 -14.27 -6.61
N ASP A 134 15.52 -14.90 -7.79
CA ASP A 134 16.24 -16.17 -7.92
C ASP A 134 17.58 -16.07 -8.68
N VAL A 135 17.81 -14.98 -9.43
CA VAL A 135 19.13 -14.69 -10.06
C VAL A 135 20.17 -14.24 -9.03
N PHE A 136 19.74 -13.61 -7.93
CA PHE A 136 20.63 -13.12 -6.85
C PHE A 136 21.00 -14.17 -5.79
N LYS A 137 20.63 -15.44 -5.96
CA LYS A 137 20.86 -16.49 -4.94
C LYS A 137 22.28 -17.07 -4.90
N GLU A 138 23.10 -16.85 -5.93
CA GLU A 138 24.39 -17.53 -6.09
C GLU A 138 25.60 -16.57 -6.15
N SER A 139 25.54 -15.40 -5.50
CA SER A 139 26.63 -14.41 -5.56
C SER A 139 26.91 -13.68 -4.22
N PHE A 140 27.78 -14.34 -3.44
CA PHE A 140 28.61 -13.83 -2.32
C PHE A 140 27.99 -13.71 -0.90
N PRO A 141 28.78 -14.03 0.17
CA PRO A 141 28.29 -14.18 1.54
C PRO A 141 28.46 -12.93 2.44
N ILE A 142 27.85 -13.01 3.63
CA ILE A 142 27.73 -11.93 4.64
C ILE A 142 28.92 -11.97 5.65
N PRO A 143 29.45 -10.80 6.11
CA PRO A 143 30.36 -10.73 7.27
C PRO A 143 29.71 -11.24 8.56
N ARG A 144 30.40 -12.11 9.31
CA ARG A 144 29.76 -13.00 10.31
C ARG A 144 29.57 -12.44 11.73
N GLN A 145 29.86 -11.17 12.02
CA GLN A 145 29.77 -10.63 13.40
C GLN A 145 29.19 -9.21 13.47
N HIS A 146 28.34 -8.97 14.47
CA HIS A 146 27.83 -7.65 14.85
C HIS A 146 28.75 -7.01 15.89
N SER A 147 28.90 -5.68 15.86
CA SER A 147 29.60 -4.95 16.93
C SER A 147 28.67 -4.68 18.12
N ALA A 148 29.23 -4.52 19.32
CA ALA A 148 28.45 -4.29 20.55
C ALA A 148 27.67 -2.95 20.58
N ARG A 149 27.88 -2.05 19.60
CA ARG A 149 27.23 -0.73 19.54
C ARG A 149 25.77 -0.76 19.02
N THR A 150 25.26 -1.90 18.56
CA THR A 150 23.87 -2.03 18.06
C THR A 150 22.91 -2.69 19.07
N ARG A 151 23.04 -2.37 20.36
CA ARG A 151 22.04 -2.70 21.40
C ARG A 151 21.41 -1.42 21.94
N THR A 152 20.08 -1.28 21.80
CA THR A 152 19.30 -0.22 22.45
C THR A 152 17.99 -0.79 23.00
N LEU A 153 17.90 -0.79 24.35
CA LEU A 153 16.74 -1.07 25.21
C LEU A 153 16.17 -2.52 25.21
N PRO A 154 16.06 -3.18 26.40
CA PRO A 154 15.32 -4.42 26.58
C PRO A 154 13.81 -4.18 26.81
N PHE A 155 13.02 -5.25 26.73
CA PHE A 155 11.54 -5.23 26.65
C PHE A 155 10.79 -4.95 27.98
N ASN A 156 11.49 -4.71 29.09
CA ASN A 156 10.92 -4.86 30.44
C ASN A 156 10.49 -3.55 31.13
N ASP A 157 10.87 -2.36 30.64
CA ASP A 157 10.70 -1.08 31.37
C ASP A 157 9.28 -0.48 31.30
N PHE A 158 8.26 -1.31 31.09
CA PHE A 158 6.83 -0.92 31.12
C PHE A 158 6.10 -1.65 32.27
N PRO A 159 6.06 -1.08 33.48
CA PRO A 159 5.61 -1.78 34.70
C PRO A 159 4.09 -1.90 34.88
N ASN A 160 3.27 -1.42 33.93
CA ASN A 160 1.81 -1.47 34.04
C ASN A 160 1.18 -1.94 32.71
N ASN A 161 0.23 -2.87 32.78
CA ASN A 161 -0.49 -3.39 31.62
C ASN A 161 -1.28 -2.30 30.87
N ASN A 162 -1.84 -1.29 31.55
CA ASN A 162 -2.50 -0.18 30.84
C ASN A 162 -1.54 0.56 29.89
N LEU A 163 -0.26 0.68 30.22
CA LEU A 163 0.75 1.27 29.31
C LEU A 163 1.17 0.30 28.19
N ARG A 164 1.00 -1.02 28.38
CA ARG A 164 1.14 -2.01 27.31
C ARG A 164 -0.06 -2.01 26.37
N ASP A 165 -1.28 -1.78 26.87
CA ASP A 165 -2.48 -1.67 26.04
C ASP A 165 -2.57 -0.32 25.33
N MET A 166 -2.11 0.78 25.96
CA MET A 166 -1.84 2.03 25.24
C MET A 166 -0.69 1.93 24.22
N SER A 167 0.28 1.03 24.39
CA SER A 167 1.27 0.75 23.34
C SER A 167 0.77 -0.21 22.25
N ARG A 168 -0.38 -0.87 22.46
CA ARG A 168 -1.16 -1.57 21.43
C ARG A 168 -2.12 -0.63 20.68
N SER A 169 -2.59 0.45 21.32
CA SER A 169 -3.29 1.55 20.65
C SER A 169 -2.34 2.53 19.92
N VAL A 170 -1.11 2.10 19.59
CA VAL A 170 -0.21 2.81 18.69
C VAL A 170 -0.75 2.58 17.27
N GLU A 171 -1.69 3.43 16.87
CA GLU A 171 -2.27 3.47 15.54
C GLU A 171 -1.18 3.47 14.43
N LEU A 172 -1.51 2.96 13.24
CA LEU A 172 -0.64 3.02 12.05
C LEU A 172 -0.01 4.40 11.84
N PHE A 173 -0.82 5.43 12.10
CA PHE A 173 -0.55 6.85 12.29
C PHE A 173 0.70 7.15 13.14
N SER A 174 0.78 6.64 14.38
CA SER A 174 1.88 6.91 15.31
C SER A 174 3.10 6.00 15.08
N MET A 175 2.94 4.88 14.37
CA MET A 175 4.07 4.13 13.79
C MET A 175 4.67 4.86 12.58
N ALA A 176 3.84 5.39 11.69
CA ALA A 176 4.27 6.24 10.58
C ALA A 176 5.01 7.48 11.11
N GLN A 177 4.49 8.09 12.19
CA GLN A 177 5.10 9.18 12.96
C GLN A 177 6.45 8.83 13.64
N ARG A 178 6.95 7.60 13.49
CA ARG A 178 8.34 7.20 13.78
C ARG A 178 9.11 6.73 12.54
N LEU A 179 8.42 6.09 11.58
CA LEU A 179 9.02 5.58 10.35
C LEU A 179 9.57 6.68 9.43
N PHE A 180 8.91 7.83 9.38
CA PHE A 180 9.32 8.92 8.49
C PHE A 180 10.41 9.82 9.10
N THR A 181 10.73 9.67 10.39
CA THR A 181 11.84 10.39 11.06
C THR A 181 13.26 10.00 10.61
N ARG A 182 13.40 9.21 9.53
CA ARG A 182 14.57 9.21 8.63
C ARG A 182 14.12 8.82 7.22
N GLY A 183 14.63 9.53 6.22
CA GLY A 183 14.00 9.60 4.89
C GLY A 183 14.44 8.54 3.87
N GLU A 184 13.54 8.27 2.92
CA GLU A 184 13.79 7.66 1.61
C GLU A 184 12.64 8.08 0.67
N PHE A 185 12.94 8.89 -0.36
CA PHE A 185 11.96 9.38 -1.37
C PHE A 185 12.66 9.80 -2.67
N THR A 186 13.93 10.19 -2.62
CA THR A 186 14.71 10.72 -3.75
C THR A 186 15.05 9.70 -4.84
N LYS A 187 14.66 8.43 -4.69
CA LYS A 187 14.84 7.37 -5.71
C LYS A 187 13.81 7.42 -6.85
N LEU A 188 13.81 8.55 -7.58
CA LEU A 188 13.08 8.71 -8.85
C LEU A 188 13.87 9.44 -9.95
N LEU A 189 14.99 10.12 -9.63
CA LEU A 189 15.65 11.05 -10.55
C LEU A 189 17.16 10.79 -10.72
N GLY A 190 17.56 10.31 -11.91
CA GLY A 190 18.87 10.71 -12.46
C GLY A 190 19.81 9.68 -13.09
N ARG A 191 19.37 8.81 -14.03
CA ARG A 191 20.29 8.26 -15.07
C ARG A 191 19.64 7.78 -16.39
N LYS A 192 18.65 8.52 -16.87
CA LYS A 192 18.28 8.62 -18.31
C LYS A 192 18.04 10.10 -18.64
N GLU A 193 17.92 10.42 -19.93
CA GLU A 193 17.29 11.68 -20.35
C GLU A 193 15.92 11.79 -19.66
N LEU A 194 15.60 12.94 -19.08
CA LEU A 194 14.51 13.08 -18.10
C LEU A 194 13.11 13.12 -18.75
N LYS A 195 12.69 12.00 -19.34
CA LYS A 195 11.28 11.56 -19.37
C LYS A 195 10.86 11.01 -17.99
N THR A 196 11.19 11.71 -16.91
CA THR A 196 10.97 11.25 -15.54
C THR A 196 9.75 11.91 -14.93
N ASN A 197 8.85 11.07 -14.42
CA ASN A 197 7.68 11.47 -13.66
C ASN A 197 8.09 12.46 -12.55
N PRO A 198 7.42 13.63 -12.42
CA PRO A 198 7.69 14.54 -11.32
C PRO A 198 7.36 13.84 -10.01
N SER A 199 8.29 13.89 -9.05
CA SER A 199 8.07 13.33 -7.71
C SER A 199 7.40 14.41 -6.86
N GLY A 200 6.10 14.28 -6.64
CA GLY A 200 5.32 15.30 -5.94
C GLY A 200 5.55 15.26 -4.44
N PHE A 201 6.12 16.34 -3.91
CA PHE A 201 6.29 16.57 -2.48
C PHE A 201 5.29 17.62 -1.99
N CYS A 202 4.74 17.45 -0.79
CA CYS A 202 4.14 18.54 -0.04
C CYS A 202 4.50 18.44 1.45
N MET A 203 4.14 19.47 2.21
CA MET A 203 4.21 19.44 3.68
C MET A 203 3.09 18.55 4.19
N ASP A 204 3.39 17.61 5.09
CA ASP A 204 2.34 16.88 5.80
C ASP A 204 1.56 17.82 6.72
N PHE A 205 0.24 17.79 6.60
CA PHE A 205 -0.67 18.70 7.29
C PHE A 205 -0.77 18.38 8.79
N GLN A 206 -0.70 17.10 9.15
CA GLN A 206 -1.11 16.58 10.44
C GLN A 206 0.06 16.01 11.26
N TYR A 207 1.14 15.58 10.59
CA TYR A 207 2.33 14.95 11.19
C TYR A 207 3.63 15.63 10.79
N PRO A 208 4.21 16.46 11.68
CA PRO A 208 5.58 16.96 11.54
C PRO A 208 6.60 15.89 11.16
N GLU A 209 6.43 14.67 11.69
CA GLU A 209 7.32 13.56 11.45
C GLU A 209 7.14 12.90 10.06
N LEU A 210 5.95 12.97 9.45
CA LEU A 210 5.75 12.52 8.05
C LEU A 210 6.21 13.59 7.05
N CYS A 211 6.23 14.86 7.47
CA CYS A 211 6.54 15.99 6.60
C CYS A 211 7.98 15.94 6.05
N ILE A 212 8.11 15.66 4.75
CA ILE A 212 9.42 15.56 4.07
C ILE A 212 10.28 16.82 4.21
N PHE A 213 9.69 18.01 4.18
CA PHE A 213 10.43 19.27 4.40
C PHE A 213 10.99 19.37 5.82
N PHE A 214 10.28 18.87 6.82
CA PHE A 214 10.78 18.79 8.20
C PHE A 214 11.95 17.81 8.30
N GLN A 215 11.87 16.67 7.60
CA GLN A 215 12.93 15.66 7.59
C GLN A 215 14.19 16.13 6.86
N LEU A 216 14.04 16.84 5.73
CA LEU A 216 15.14 17.55 5.08
C LEU A 216 15.77 18.56 6.04
N GLY A 217 14.96 19.35 6.74
CA GLY A 217 15.43 20.27 7.78
C GLY A 217 16.28 19.61 8.85
N CYS A 218 15.76 18.55 9.48
CA CYS A 218 16.49 17.76 10.48
C CYS A 218 17.80 17.16 9.94
N PHE A 219 17.78 16.55 8.75
CA PHE A 219 18.97 16.00 8.11
C PHE A 219 20.02 17.08 7.78
N TRP A 220 19.58 18.23 7.29
CA TRP A 220 20.47 19.34 6.94
C TRP A 220 21.08 20.02 8.18
N SER A 221 20.34 20.13 9.29
CA SER A 221 20.77 20.87 10.49
C SER A 221 21.46 20.03 11.56
N VAL A 222 21.10 18.74 11.69
CA VAL A 222 21.64 17.82 12.71
C VAL A 222 22.72 16.91 12.12
N ASP A 223 22.40 16.22 11.02
CA ASP A 223 23.34 15.32 10.32
C ASP A 223 24.24 16.07 9.31
N ASN A 224 24.17 17.41 9.25
CA ASN A 224 24.91 18.30 8.34
C ASN A 224 24.74 17.98 6.85
N GLY A 225 23.55 17.53 6.44
CA GLY A 225 23.26 17.01 5.09
C GLY A 225 23.47 17.96 3.89
N LEU A 226 23.80 19.25 4.09
CA LEU A 226 24.22 20.20 3.04
C LEU A 226 25.74 20.45 2.99
N SER A 227 26.49 19.88 3.93
CA SER A 227 27.96 19.94 3.99
C SER A 227 28.57 18.94 3.02
N ARG A 228 29.66 19.29 2.34
CA ARG A 228 30.39 18.42 1.41
C ARG A 228 31.89 18.56 1.64
N ASN A 229 32.62 17.46 1.45
CA ASN A 229 34.08 17.49 1.50
C ASN A 229 34.59 18.45 0.41
N ARG A 230 35.45 19.40 0.80
CA ARG A 230 36.03 20.41 -0.10
C ARG A 230 36.68 19.76 -1.33
N ASN A 231 37.31 18.60 -1.15
CA ASN A 231 38.02 17.88 -2.21
C ASN A 231 37.09 17.35 -3.31
N ASP A 232 35.86 16.97 -2.97
CA ASP A 232 34.89 16.47 -3.95
C ASP A 232 34.17 17.61 -4.69
N MET A 233 34.33 18.86 -4.22
CA MET A 233 33.74 20.07 -4.80
C MET A 233 34.71 20.86 -5.70
N VAL A 234 35.96 20.41 -5.91
CA VAL A 234 37.01 21.19 -6.61
C VAL A 234 36.83 21.25 -8.13
N ASP A 235 36.67 20.11 -8.81
CA ASP A 235 36.53 20.03 -10.27
C ASP A 235 35.06 19.77 -10.68
N PRO A 236 34.38 20.74 -11.32
CA PRO A 236 33.02 20.57 -11.84
C PRO A 236 32.80 19.43 -12.83
N ASN A 237 33.87 18.96 -13.49
CA ASN A 237 33.83 17.91 -14.49
C ASN A 237 34.02 16.50 -13.89
N SER A 238 34.44 16.41 -12.63
CA SER A 238 34.72 15.14 -11.96
C SER A 238 33.45 14.32 -11.71
N PRO A 239 33.53 12.97 -11.69
CA PRO A 239 32.43 12.13 -11.23
C PRO A 239 32.02 12.45 -9.79
N ARG A 240 33.00 12.77 -8.92
CA ARG A 240 32.76 13.07 -7.50
C ARG A 240 31.96 14.34 -7.30
N TYR A 241 32.25 15.42 -8.02
CA TYR A 241 31.44 16.65 -7.98
C TYR A 241 29.99 16.39 -8.41
N ARG A 242 29.78 15.56 -9.45
CA ARG A 242 28.44 15.14 -9.86
C ARG A 242 27.70 14.36 -8.77
N THR A 243 28.38 13.44 -8.07
CA THR A 243 27.79 12.69 -6.95
C THR A 243 27.57 13.56 -5.70
N ALA A 244 28.50 14.45 -5.37
CA ALA A 244 28.41 15.40 -4.25
C ALA A 244 27.21 16.35 -4.39
N LYS A 245 26.75 16.66 -5.61
CA LYS A 245 25.56 17.49 -5.85
C LYS A 245 24.21 16.82 -5.59
N PHE A 246 24.16 15.50 -5.33
CA PHE A 246 22.94 14.87 -4.85
C PHE A 246 22.70 15.26 -3.39
N VAL A 247 21.43 15.34 -2.97
CA VAL A 247 21.05 15.64 -1.56
C VAL A 247 21.62 14.59 -0.61
N PHE A 248 21.64 13.33 -1.05
CA PHE A 248 22.21 12.18 -0.34
C PHE A 248 23.27 11.53 -1.24
N PRO A 249 24.55 11.95 -1.16
CA PRO A 249 25.60 11.47 -2.06
C PRO A 249 25.87 9.98 -1.88
N ASP A 250 25.84 9.48 -0.63
CA ASP A 250 26.19 8.10 -0.27
C ASP A 250 25.24 7.05 -0.88
N LEU A 251 24.00 7.45 -1.22
CA LEU A 251 23.03 6.57 -1.87
C LEU A 251 23.34 6.31 -3.36
N HIS A 252 24.24 7.09 -3.97
CA HIS A 252 24.61 6.98 -5.39
C HIS A 252 25.26 5.63 -5.74
N GLU A 253 25.92 4.99 -4.79
CA GLU A 253 26.58 3.69 -4.96
C GLU A 253 25.71 2.50 -4.50
N ILE A 254 24.49 2.73 -3.98
CA ILE A 254 23.64 1.70 -3.39
C ILE A 254 22.48 1.31 -4.33
N ALA A 255 22.57 0.09 -4.88
CA ALA A 255 21.56 -0.50 -5.76
C ALA A 255 20.13 -0.50 -5.16
N ASP A 256 19.13 -0.35 -6.02
CA ASP A 256 17.73 -0.12 -5.60
C ASP A 256 17.13 -1.29 -4.82
N ASP A 257 17.37 -2.54 -5.23
CA ASP A 257 16.95 -3.72 -4.46
C ASP A 257 17.60 -3.79 -3.08
N SER A 258 18.79 -3.24 -2.91
CA SER A 258 19.44 -3.16 -1.59
C SER A 258 18.68 -2.19 -0.70
N VAL A 259 18.30 -1.02 -1.21
CA VAL A 259 17.50 -0.03 -0.48
C VAL A 259 16.09 -0.54 -0.17
N ALA A 260 15.37 -1.12 -1.14
CA ALA A 260 14.02 -1.66 -0.91
C ALA A 260 14.02 -2.79 0.15
N ARG A 261 15.09 -3.60 0.20
CA ARG A 261 15.33 -4.58 1.27
C ARG A 261 15.70 -3.91 2.60
N GLN A 262 16.62 -2.95 2.62
CA GLN A 262 17.02 -2.22 3.83
C GLN A 262 15.84 -1.48 4.47
N MET A 263 15.05 -0.74 3.69
CA MET A 263 13.80 -0.12 4.13
C MET A 263 12.81 -1.15 4.67
N THR A 264 12.59 -2.27 3.96
CA THR A 264 11.69 -3.35 4.42
C THR A 264 12.18 -3.95 5.75
N THR A 265 13.48 -4.12 5.93
CA THR A 265 14.09 -4.54 7.20
C THR A 265 13.89 -3.48 8.29
N LEU A 266 14.14 -2.20 8.01
CA LEU A 266 13.96 -1.10 8.96
C LEU A 266 12.50 -0.98 9.41
N ILE A 267 11.54 -0.98 8.48
CA ILE A 267 10.10 -1.05 8.76
C ILE A 267 9.81 -2.23 9.70
N ARG A 268 10.36 -3.40 9.41
CA ARG A 268 10.18 -4.60 10.24
C ARG A 268 10.88 -4.53 11.60
N THR A 269 11.95 -3.75 11.79
CA THR A 269 12.53 -3.54 13.13
C THR A 269 11.63 -2.70 14.04
N LEU A 270 10.78 -1.86 13.45
CA LEU A 270 9.86 -0.96 14.16
C LEU A 270 8.44 -1.54 14.33
N VAL A 271 8.18 -2.77 13.84
CA VAL A 271 6.88 -3.42 13.82
C VAL A 271 6.87 -4.69 14.70
N PRO A 272 5.82 -4.95 15.51
CA PRO A 272 5.70 -6.18 16.31
C PRO A 272 5.85 -7.47 15.48
N GLU A 273 6.50 -8.49 16.04
CA GLU A 273 6.90 -9.72 15.33
C GLU A 273 5.74 -10.40 14.58
N GLN A 274 4.57 -10.44 15.20
CA GLN A 274 3.34 -11.03 14.64
C GLN A 274 2.90 -10.34 13.34
N LEU A 275 3.22 -9.05 13.19
CA LEU A 275 2.83 -8.20 12.07
C LEU A 275 3.91 -8.07 10.99
N LYS A 276 5.20 -8.29 11.31
CA LYS A 276 6.33 -8.06 10.38
C LYS A 276 6.15 -8.70 8.99
N LYS A 277 5.50 -9.87 8.91
CA LYS A 277 5.20 -10.55 7.64
C LYS A 277 4.35 -9.72 6.67
N PHE A 278 3.44 -8.87 7.18
CA PHE A 278 2.56 -8.01 6.39
C PHE A 278 3.22 -6.69 5.98
N TYR A 279 4.21 -6.21 6.73
CA TYR A 279 4.84 -4.91 6.51
C TYR A 279 6.09 -5.01 5.61
N SER A 280 6.15 -4.12 4.60
CA SER A 280 7.22 -3.99 3.61
C SER A 280 7.03 -2.68 2.82
N VAL A 281 8.05 -2.23 2.08
CA VAL A 281 7.90 -1.06 1.18
C VAL A 281 6.76 -1.28 0.17
N LYS A 282 6.62 -2.50 -0.37
CA LYS A 282 5.56 -2.83 -1.33
C LYS A 282 4.16 -2.73 -0.71
N SER A 283 3.95 -3.24 0.51
CA SER A 283 2.65 -3.16 1.17
C SER A 283 2.31 -1.76 1.69
N LEU A 284 3.30 -0.92 2.04
CA LEU A 284 3.05 0.52 2.26
C LEU A 284 2.59 1.21 0.98
N ARG A 285 3.22 0.94 -0.18
CA ARG A 285 2.79 1.46 -1.49
C ARG A 285 1.38 0.96 -1.86
N THR A 286 1.03 -0.29 -1.55
CA THR A 286 -0.35 -0.80 -1.70
C THR A 286 -1.34 -0.06 -0.79
N GLY A 287 -1.04 0.11 0.50
CA GLY A 287 -1.92 0.81 1.44
C GLY A 287 -2.17 2.27 1.06
N ALA A 288 -1.13 2.97 0.60
CA ALA A 288 -1.25 4.32 0.04
C ALA A 288 -2.19 4.36 -1.17
N MET A 289 -2.07 3.40 -2.09
CA MET A 289 -2.98 3.29 -3.24
C MET A 289 -4.43 2.99 -2.85
N SER A 290 -4.66 2.12 -1.85
CA SER A 290 -6.01 1.86 -1.35
C SER A 290 -6.64 3.10 -0.74
N LEU A 291 -5.88 3.88 0.05
CA LEU A 291 -6.35 5.14 0.61
C LEU A 291 -6.67 6.18 -0.48
N LEU A 292 -5.88 6.23 -1.55
CA LEU A 292 -6.15 7.09 -2.71
C LEU A 292 -7.39 6.65 -3.51
N GLN A 293 -7.61 5.35 -3.68
CA GLN A 293 -8.81 4.81 -4.32
C GLN A 293 -10.09 5.00 -3.47
N TRP A 294 -9.94 5.18 -2.15
CA TRP A 294 -11.05 5.48 -1.23
C TRP A 294 -11.33 6.98 -1.09
N ASN A 295 -10.41 7.85 -1.51
CA ASN A 295 -10.59 9.30 -1.45
C ASN A 295 -11.30 9.81 -2.72
N SER A 296 -12.60 10.08 -2.61
CA SER A 296 -13.44 10.57 -3.72
C SER A 296 -12.97 11.89 -4.35
N SER A 297 -12.12 12.67 -3.67
CA SER A 297 -11.51 13.88 -4.25
C SER A 297 -10.32 13.59 -5.16
N VAL A 298 -9.81 12.35 -5.21
CA VAL A 298 -8.68 11.93 -6.06
C VAL A 298 -9.17 10.98 -7.15
N LEU A 299 -8.82 11.27 -8.41
CA LEU A 299 -9.16 10.39 -9.53
C LEU A 299 -8.20 9.20 -9.58
N LEU A 300 -8.69 8.05 -10.05
CA LEU A 300 -7.89 6.84 -10.20
C LEU A 300 -6.61 7.08 -11.02
N GLN A 301 -6.69 7.91 -12.06
CA GLN A 301 -5.57 8.32 -12.91
C GLN A 301 -4.51 9.11 -12.15
N GLU A 302 -4.90 9.95 -11.18
CA GLU A 302 -4.00 10.78 -10.36
C GLU A 302 -3.27 9.93 -9.31
N GLY A 303 -3.98 9.00 -8.68
CA GLY A 303 -3.36 7.99 -7.82
C GLY A 303 -2.39 7.09 -8.58
N ILE A 304 -2.73 6.69 -9.81
CA ILE A 304 -1.86 5.93 -10.71
C ILE A 304 -0.62 6.74 -11.13
N ALA A 305 -0.78 8.05 -11.35
CA ALA A 305 0.29 8.96 -11.72
C ALA A 305 1.32 9.11 -10.59
N LEU A 306 0.87 9.45 -9.39
CA LEU A 306 1.73 9.54 -8.20
C LEU A 306 2.35 8.18 -7.87
N GLY A 307 1.54 7.13 -7.90
CA GLY A 307 1.95 5.78 -7.58
C GLY A 307 2.89 5.15 -8.61
N GLY A 308 3.11 5.77 -9.78
CA GLY A 308 4.00 5.26 -10.83
C GLY A 308 3.60 3.87 -11.34
N TRP A 309 2.30 3.62 -11.49
CA TRP A 309 1.78 2.33 -11.97
C TRP A 309 1.51 2.38 -13.47
N LYS A 310 1.73 1.25 -14.16
CA LYS A 310 1.34 1.10 -15.56
C LYS A 310 -0.08 0.53 -15.64
N THR A 311 -0.95 1.19 -16.40
CA THR A 311 -2.26 0.64 -16.80
C THR A 311 -2.13 -0.23 -18.04
N GLY A 312 -1.09 -0.01 -18.85
CA GLY A 312 -0.96 -0.57 -20.20
C GLY A 312 -1.60 0.32 -21.28
N ALA A 313 -2.31 1.38 -20.91
CA ALA A 313 -2.84 2.37 -21.83
C ALA A 313 -1.86 3.51 -22.09
N ASN A 314 -1.95 4.13 -23.27
CA ASN A 314 -1.10 5.25 -23.67
C ASN A 314 -1.29 6.50 -22.79
N SER A 315 -2.36 6.58 -21.99
CA SER A 315 -2.59 7.63 -21.00
C SER A 315 -1.45 7.76 -19.98
N ASP A 316 -0.80 6.65 -19.60
CA ASP A 316 0.30 6.63 -18.63
C ASP A 316 1.37 7.68 -18.99
N TRP A 317 1.77 7.73 -20.28
CA TRP A 317 2.79 8.65 -20.78
C TRP A 317 2.42 10.13 -20.71
N TYR A 318 1.13 10.46 -20.87
CA TYR A 318 0.67 11.85 -20.84
C TYR A 318 0.47 12.34 -19.41
N VAL A 319 -0.17 11.53 -18.57
CA VAL A 319 -0.47 11.90 -17.18
C VAL A 319 0.82 12.11 -16.38
N TRP A 320 1.86 11.31 -16.61
CA TRP A 320 3.17 11.44 -15.93
C TRP A 320 3.97 12.72 -16.29
N ILE A 321 3.54 13.52 -17.26
CA ILE A 321 4.21 14.80 -17.61
C ILE A 321 3.69 15.96 -16.75
N TYR A 322 2.46 15.87 -16.24
CA TYR A 322 1.77 17.00 -15.63
C TYR A 322 1.77 16.94 -14.10
N LEU A 323 2.50 17.86 -13.46
CA LEU A 323 2.56 17.97 -12.00
C LEU A 323 1.18 18.20 -11.35
N VAL A 324 0.25 18.88 -12.05
CA VAL A 324 -1.14 19.03 -11.59
C VAL A 324 -1.88 17.69 -11.41
N ALA A 325 -1.51 16.65 -12.17
CA ALA A 325 -2.14 15.32 -12.08
C ALA A 325 -1.63 14.47 -10.90
N ILE A 326 -0.63 14.93 -10.15
CA ILE A 326 -0.17 14.24 -8.92
C ILE A 326 -0.50 15.02 -7.65
N VAL A 327 -0.71 16.34 -7.72
CA VAL A 327 -0.98 17.20 -6.56
C VAL A 327 -2.16 16.70 -5.70
N PRO A 328 -3.33 16.31 -6.24
CA PRO A 328 -4.44 15.82 -5.41
C PRO A 328 -4.10 14.52 -4.68
N ALA A 329 -3.41 13.59 -5.33
CA ALA A 329 -2.98 12.36 -4.68
C ALA A 329 -1.92 12.63 -3.59
N VAL A 330 -1.01 13.58 -3.81
CA VAL A 330 0.03 13.97 -2.84
C VAL A 330 -0.60 14.62 -1.60
N LEU A 331 -1.54 15.55 -1.79
CA LEU A 331 -2.25 16.21 -0.69
C LEU A 331 -3.15 15.25 0.10
N ALA A 332 -3.79 14.28 -0.58
CA ALA A 332 -4.56 13.24 0.08
C ALA A 332 -3.71 12.31 0.96
N LEU A 333 -2.51 11.91 0.51
CA LEU A 333 -1.59 11.11 1.35
C LEU A 333 -1.04 11.90 2.55
N ALA A 334 -0.91 13.23 2.40
CA ALA A 334 -0.38 14.15 3.41
C ALA A 334 -1.45 14.71 4.37
N GLY A 335 -2.65 14.13 4.38
CA GLY A 335 -3.70 14.45 5.35
C GLY A 335 -4.44 15.79 5.13
N TYR A 336 -4.37 16.40 3.94
CA TYR A 336 -5.16 17.61 3.67
C TYR A 336 -6.66 17.27 3.58
N PRO A 337 -7.55 18.05 4.20
CA PRO A 337 -8.99 17.77 4.21
C PRO A 337 -9.63 17.91 2.82
N GLN A 338 -9.10 18.81 1.99
CA GLN A 338 -9.56 19.05 0.62
C GLN A 338 -8.38 18.94 -0.36
N PRO A 339 -8.12 17.76 -0.96
CA PRO A 339 -6.95 17.56 -1.84
C PRO A 339 -6.97 18.36 -3.17
N ARG A 340 -8.04 19.12 -3.44
CA ARG A 340 -8.19 19.95 -4.66
C ARG A 340 -7.68 21.38 -4.50
N ILE A 341 -7.31 21.81 -3.30
CA ILE A 341 -6.77 23.17 -3.09
C ILE A 341 -5.38 23.32 -3.71
N ILE A 342 -5.02 24.55 -4.07
CA ILE A 342 -3.62 24.92 -4.33
C ILE A 342 -2.94 25.04 -2.95
N PRO A 343 -1.91 24.24 -2.63
CA PRO A 343 -1.31 24.24 -1.31
C PRO A 343 -0.39 25.46 -1.13
N THR A 344 -0.72 26.33 -0.18
CA THR A 344 0.20 27.38 0.27
C THR A 344 1.37 26.76 1.00
N LEU A 345 2.59 27.08 0.58
CA LEU A 345 3.80 26.73 1.34
C LEU A 345 3.95 27.69 2.52
N PRO A 346 4.44 27.23 3.69
CA PRO A 346 4.63 28.09 4.84
C PRO A 346 5.76 29.08 4.56
N ASP A 347 5.47 30.36 4.76
CA ASP A 347 6.40 31.45 4.53
C ASP A 347 7.00 31.95 5.86
N ILE A 348 8.25 32.41 5.79
CA ILE A 348 8.97 33.04 6.89
C ILE A 348 8.75 34.56 6.95
N GLU A 349 8.34 35.20 5.86
CA GLU A 349 8.04 36.65 5.85
C GLU A 349 6.86 37.01 6.77
N LEU A 350 5.96 36.05 7.01
CA LEU A 350 4.90 36.11 8.04
C LEU A 350 5.42 36.42 9.45
N LEU A 351 6.69 36.15 9.73
CA LEU A 351 7.32 36.42 11.03
C LEU A 351 7.90 37.84 11.14
N TYR A 352 8.02 38.58 10.04
CA TYR A 352 8.62 39.92 10.00
C TYR A 352 7.67 41.00 10.52
N GLN A 353 6.37 40.75 10.45
CA GLN A 353 5.31 41.69 10.85
C GLN A 353 4.59 41.14 12.09
N ASP A 354 5.17 41.34 13.28
CA ASP A 354 4.57 40.91 14.55
C ASP A 354 4.14 42.13 15.40
N PRO A 355 2.94 42.12 16.02
CA PRO A 355 2.47 43.24 16.84
C PRO A 355 3.24 43.42 18.15
N ASP A 356 3.96 42.40 18.63
CA ASP A 356 4.94 42.53 19.72
C ASP A 356 6.35 42.69 19.12
N PRO A 357 7.01 43.86 19.26
CA PRO A 357 8.37 44.08 18.76
C PRO A 357 9.40 43.07 19.28
N ASN A 358 9.19 42.50 20.46
CA ASN A 358 10.08 41.48 21.04
C ASN A 358 9.97 40.13 20.29
N MET A 359 8.84 39.89 19.63
CA MET A 359 8.52 38.67 18.89
C MET A 359 8.76 38.79 17.38
N VAL A 360 9.16 39.96 16.87
CA VAL A 360 9.51 40.12 15.45
C VAL A 360 10.72 39.28 15.08
N PHE A 361 10.60 38.47 14.02
CA PHE A 361 11.77 37.86 13.37
C PHE A 361 12.38 38.91 12.43
N SER A 362 13.56 39.44 12.75
CA SER A 362 14.20 40.43 11.89
C SER A 362 14.66 39.79 10.56
N ALA A 363 14.16 40.29 9.43
CA ALA A 363 14.56 39.84 8.09
C ALA A 363 16.08 39.93 7.88
N VAL A 364 16.72 40.98 8.42
CA VAL A 364 18.18 41.19 8.39
C VAL A 364 18.94 40.05 9.09
N LYS A 365 18.30 39.35 10.03
CA LYS A 365 18.88 38.21 10.76
C LYS A 365 18.59 36.84 10.16
N LEU A 366 17.79 36.76 9.09
CA LEU A 366 17.55 35.50 8.38
C LEU A 366 18.83 34.84 7.83
N PRO A 367 19.82 35.56 7.24
CA PRO A 367 21.07 34.97 6.80
C PRO A 367 21.88 34.36 7.96
N ASP A 368 22.04 35.11 9.05
CA ASP A 368 22.75 34.67 10.26
C ASP A 368 22.10 33.41 10.87
N PHE A 369 20.76 33.39 10.93
CA PHE A 369 19.99 32.26 11.44
C PHE A 369 20.18 31.01 10.58
N ILE A 370 20.10 31.14 9.26
CA ILE A 370 20.29 30.03 8.31
C ILE A 370 21.73 29.50 8.35
N ASN A 371 22.72 30.38 8.44
CA ASN A 371 24.13 30.00 8.53
C ASN A 371 24.48 29.33 9.89
N SER A 372 23.76 29.68 10.96
CA SER A 372 23.88 29.00 12.26
C SER A 372 23.17 27.65 12.27
N LEU A 373 22.05 27.55 11.54
CA LEU A 373 21.21 26.35 11.47
C LEU A 373 21.79 25.27 10.55
N PHE A 374 22.45 25.61 9.44
CA PHE A 374 22.98 24.66 8.46
C PHE A 374 24.41 24.96 8.04
N VAL A 375 25.21 23.90 7.84
CA VAL A 375 26.52 23.99 7.16
C VAL A 375 26.31 23.78 5.66
N ILE A 376 26.41 24.85 4.85
CA ILE A 376 26.02 24.83 3.43
C ILE A 376 27.24 24.91 2.50
N SER A 377 27.72 23.75 2.03
CA SER A 377 28.79 23.66 1.02
C SER A 377 28.28 23.67 -0.42
N LEU A 378 26.99 23.48 -0.65
CA LEU A 378 26.38 23.38 -1.97
C LEU A 378 25.97 24.77 -2.51
N PRO A 379 26.55 25.25 -3.64
CA PRO A 379 26.21 26.56 -4.22
C PRO A 379 24.72 26.72 -4.54
N GLU A 380 24.04 25.63 -4.89
CA GLU A 380 22.60 25.61 -5.12
C GLU A 380 21.74 26.16 -3.96
N PHE A 381 22.22 26.09 -2.72
CA PHE A 381 21.48 26.51 -1.50
C PHE A 381 22.02 27.80 -0.87
N GLN A 382 23.15 28.32 -1.36
CA GLN A 382 23.80 29.53 -0.85
C GLN A 382 23.00 30.78 -1.24
N GLY A 383 22.90 31.74 -0.33
CA GLY A 383 22.22 33.01 -0.58
C GLY A 383 23.12 34.03 -1.29
N PRO A 384 22.56 35.04 -1.98
CA PRO A 384 21.14 35.18 -2.29
C PRO A 384 20.69 34.31 -3.48
N ASN A 385 21.59 34.06 -4.45
CA ASN A 385 21.23 33.61 -5.80
C ASN A 385 21.18 32.08 -6.03
N GLY A 386 21.23 31.27 -4.97
CA GLY A 386 21.16 29.81 -5.07
C GLY A 386 19.79 29.34 -5.58
N ARG A 387 19.76 28.57 -6.68
CA ARG A 387 18.51 28.12 -7.34
C ARG A 387 17.59 27.23 -6.49
N LEU A 388 18.05 26.74 -5.33
CA LEU A 388 17.27 25.98 -4.34
C LEU A 388 17.11 26.77 -3.01
N ARG A 389 17.40 28.08 -3.00
CA ARG A 389 17.29 28.91 -1.81
C ARG A 389 15.85 28.98 -1.29
N ASN A 390 14.86 29.09 -2.18
CA ASN A 390 13.43 29.13 -1.79
C ASN A 390 13.00 27.83 -1.09
N LEU A 391 13.49 26.66 -1.56
CA LEU A 391 13.28 25.37 -0.89
C LEU A 391 13.89 25.36 0.52
N LEU A 392 15.06 25.98 0.72
CA LEU A 392 15.66 26.13 2.05
C LEU A 392 14.80 27.01 2.97
N LEU A 393 14.24 28.11 2.47
CA LEU A 393 13.35 28.99 3.23
C LEU A 393 12.07 28.25 3.67
N VAL A 394 11.43 27.52 2.75
CA VAL A 394 10.26 26.67 3.06
C VAL A 394 10.61 25.60 4.10
N VAL A 395 11.77 24.94 3.99
CA VAL A 395 12.24 23.98 4.99
C VAL A 395 12.44 24.63 6.37
N VAL A 396 13.00 25.84 6.42
CA VAL A 396 13.14 26.61 7.68
C VAL A 396 11.76 26.97 8.27
N ALA A 397 10.83 27.45 7.45
CA ALA A 397 9.48 27.78 7.90
C ALA A 397 8.74 26.53 8.42
N VAL A 398 8.92 25.36 7.78
CA VAL A 398 8.41 24.07 8.28
C VAL A 398 9.06 23.64 9.60
N MET A 399 10.36 23.86 9.79
CA MET A 399 11.02 23.63 11.08
C MET A 399 10.41 24.54 12.16
N ILE A 400 10.37 25.85 11.94
CA ILE A 400 9.78 26.81 12.89
C ILE A 400 8.32 26.45 13.22
N LYS A 401 7.48 26.19 12.20
CA LYS A 401 6.10 25.68 12.36
C LYS A 401 6.03 24.53 13.37
N ASN A 402 6.89 23.53 13.20
CA ASN A 402 6.83 22.28 13.94
C ASN A 402 7.57 22.29 15.30
N PHE A 403 8.31 23.37 15.63
CA PHE A 403 9.13 23.44 16.86
C PHE A 403 8.35 23.11 18.15
N ARG A 404 7.19 23.75 18.36
CA ARG A 404 6.35 23.57 19.57
C ARG A 404 5.88 22.13 19.77
N HIS A 405 5.70 21.38 18.69
CA HIS A 405 5.37 19.94 18.75
C HIS A 405 6.59 19.12 19.17
N CYS A 406 7.73 19.32 18.50
CA CYS A 406 8.93 18.53 18.75
C CYS A 406 9.52 18.77 20.15
N GLU A 407 9.53 20.00 20.63
CA GLU A 407 9.95 20.32 22.00
C GLU A 407 9.04 19.67 23.05
N ARG A 408 7.71 19.71 22.86
CA ARG A 408 6.74 19.04 23.74
C ARG A 408 6.92 17.51 23.73
N LYS A 409 7.17 16.92 22.56
CA LYS A 409 7.19 15.46 22.36
C LYS A 409 8.53 14.80 22.68
N TYR A 410 9.64 15.50 22.44
CA TYR A 410 11.00 14.96 22.57
C TYR A 410 11.86 15.69 23.62
N GLY A 411 11.38 16.81 24.18
CA GLY A 411 12.06 17.58 25.21
C GLY A 411 13.20 18.46 24.71
N ASN A 412 13.65 19.36 25.59
CA ASN A 412 14.65 20.39 25.27
C ASN A 412 16.01 19.83 24.86
N GLY A 413 16.36 18.61 25.29
CA GLY A 413 17.61 17.93 24.96
C GLY A 413 17.64 17.25 23.59
N HIS A 414 16.53 17.22 22.85
CA HIS A 414 16.50 16.61 21.52
C HIS A 414 17.35 17.41 20.52
N PRO A 415 18.24 16.79 19.70
CA PRO A 415 19.22 17.52 18.90
C PRO A 415 18.64 18.62 17.99
N TYR A 416 17.48 18.36 17.39
CA TYR A 416 16.74 19.36 16.61
C TYR A 416 16.34 20.60 17.46
N VAL A 417 15.85 20.39 18.68
CA VAL A 417 15.39 21.47 19.58
C VAL A 417 16.58 22.31 20.04
N VAL A 418 17.67 21.65 20.45
CA VAL A 418 18.94 22.30 20.81
C VAL A 418 19.49 23.12 19.63
N LYS A 419 19.47 22.57 18.41
CA LYS A 419 19.97 23.24 17.20
C LYS A 419 19.14 24.47 16.82
N MET A 420 17.81 24.41 16.91
CA MET A 420 16.91 25.54 16.66
C MET A 420 17.08 26.67 17.70
N ILE A 421 17.16 26.31 19.00
CA ILE A 421 17.43 27.27 20.08
C ILE A 421 18.81 27.93 19.85
N GLY A 422 19.84 27.13 19.60
CA GLY A 422 21.20 27.61 19.36
C GLY A 422 21.31 28.55 18.15
N ALA A 423 20.64 28.24 17.04
CA ALA A 423 20.61 29.10 15.86
C ALA A 423 19.89 30.44 16.11
N THR A 424 18.83 30.43 16.92
CA THR A 424 18.08 31.64 17.32
C THR A 424 18.96 32.57 18.18
N ILE A 425 19.77 32.00 19.07
CA ILE A 425 20.71 32.78 19.91
C ILE A 425 21.91 33.27 19.08
N SER A 426 22.51 32.39 18.27
CA SER A 426 23.72 32.71 17.46
C SER A 426 23.48 33.79 16.40
N SER A 427 22.25 33.93 15.93
CA SER A 427 21.85 35.03 15.03
C SER A 427 21.52 36.34 15.75
N GLY A 428 21.41 36.34 17.08
CA GLY A 428 20.95 37.48 17.87
C GLY A 428 19.44 37.74 17.79
N LEU A 429 18.64 36.73 17.42
CA LEU A 429 17.17 36.81 17.49
C LEU A 429 16.64 36.61 18.93
N ALA A 430 17.42 35.98 19.80
CA ALA A 430 17.11 35.76 21.21
C ALA A 430 18.37 35.87 22.09
N VAL A 431 18.18 36.27 23.35
CA VAL A 431 19.29 36.50 24.32
C VAL A 431 19.70 35.22 25.05
N GLY A 432 18.83 34.20 25.11
CA GLY A 432 19.13 32.93 25.78
C GLY A 432 18.07 31.85 25.57
N ASN A 433 18.31 30.66 26.14
CA ASN A 433 17.51 29.45 25.85
C ASN A 433 16.00 29.61 26.12
N ALA A 434 15.62 30.30 27.20
CA ALA A 434 14.22 30.52 27.55
C ALA A 434 13.53 31.47 26.55
N ASP A 435 14.17 32.59 26.23
CA ASP A 435 13.71 33.57 25.25
C ASP A 435 13.57 32.95 23.85
N ALA A 436 14.60 32.24 23.39
CA ALA A 436 14.59 31.51 22.11
C ALA A 436 13.42 30.50 22.04
N SER A 437 13.22 29.72 23.11
CA SER A 437 12.11 28.77 23.21
C SER A 437 10.74 29.48 23.17
N VAL A 438 10.57 30.63 23.82
CA VAL A 438 9.34 31.44 23.78
C VAL A 438 9.07 31.97 22.36
N LYS A 439 10.06 32.59 21.70
CA LYS A 439 9.89 33.12 20.33
C LYS A 439 9.60 32.00 19.33
N LEU A 440 10.32 30.88 19.39
CA LEU A 440 10.05 29.71 18.55
C LEU A 440 8.63 29.13 18.79
N LYS A 441 8.10 29.14 20.02
CA LYS A 441 6.69 28.76 20.34
C LYS A 441 5.66 29.75 19.81
N HIS A 442 6.03 31.02 19.64
CA HIS A 442 5.18 32.06 19.06
C HIS A 442 5.13 31.91 17.53
N TRP A 443 6.28 31.93 16.87
CA TRP A 443 6.40 31.73 15.42
C TRP A 443 5.81 30.40 14.95
N SER A 444 6.02 29.32 15.72
CA SER A 444 5.39 28.01 15.50
C SER A 444 3.86 28.09 15.43
N ARG A 445 3.24 28.84 16.36
CA ARG A 445 1.79 29.09 16.33
C ARG A 445 1.40 29.94 15.13
N LYS A 446 2.11 31.03 14.86
CA LYS A 446 1.79 31.99 13.80
C LYS A 446 1.75 31.34 12.42
N ILE A 447 2.80 30.60 12.04
CA ILE A 447 2.85 29.85 10.77
C ILE A 447 1.77 28.75 10.73
N THR A 448 1.50 28.08 11.85
CA THR A 448 0.43 27.07 11.91
C THR A 448 -0.95 27.69 11.72
N MET A 449 -1.22 28.85 12.33
CA MET A 449 -2.52 29.53 12.20
C MET A 449 -2.77 30.02 10.78
N GLU A 450 -1.79 30.66 10.15
CA GLU A 450 -1.97 31.18 8.78
C GLU A 450 -2.13 30.03 7.77
N LEU A 451 -1.36 28.94 7.91
CA LEU A 451 -1.53 27.75 7.09
C LEU A 451 -2.92 27.12 7.26
N THR A 452 -3.40 26.96 8.50
CA THR A 452 -4.72 26.37 8.78
C THR A 452 -5.85 27.30 8.32
N ARG A 453 -5.62 28.62 8.25
CA ARG A 453 -6.56 29.61 7.69
C ARG A 453 -6.59 29.60 6.16
N ALA A 454 -5.46 29.37 5.51
CA ALA A 454 -5.34 29.29 4.05
C ALA A 454 -6.00 28.03 3.47
N VAL A 455 -6.20 26.98 4.29
CA VAL A 455 -7.09 25.87 3.99
C VAL A 455 -8.51 26.26 4.45
N PRO A 456 -9.56 26.20 3.60
CA PRO A 456 -10.94 26.38 4.03
C PRO A 456 -11.42 25.18 4.87
N VAL A 457 -11.04 25.18 6.15
CA VAL A 457 -11.34 24.10 7.08
C VAL A 457 -12.81 24.18 7.51
N MET A 458 -13.66 23.35 6.90
CA MET A 458 -15.03 23.06 7.37
C MET A 458 -14.98 22.21 8.66
N LEU A 459 -14.45 22.78 9.75
CA LEU A 459 -14.48 22.22 11.10
C LEU A 459 -15.14 23.16 12.11
N ASP A 460 -16.15 23.92 11.67
CA ASP A 460 -17.27 24.29 12.55
C ASP A 460 -18.13 23.03 12.80
N THR A 461 -17.51 22.02 13.42
CA THR A 461 -18.21 20.86 13.99
C THR A 461 -18.91 21.31 15.26
N ASN A 462 -20.04 22.01 15.10
CA ASN A 462 -21.05 22.07 16.15
C ASN A 462 -21.45 20.62 16.49
N ASP A 463 -21.64 20.31 17.78
CA ASP A 463 -21.85 18.94 18.28
C ASP A 463 -23.08 18.21 17.69
N ASN A 464 -23.97 18.94 17.00
CA ASN A 464 -25.14 18.42 16.30
C ASN A 464 -24.85 17.89 14.87
N GLY A 465 -23.60 17.92 14.40
CA GLY A 465 -23.12 17.05 13.30
C GLY A 465 -23.61 17.33 11.87
N LEU A 466 -24.29 18.47 11.63
CA LEU A 466 -24.72 18.92 10.30
C LEU A 466 -23.93 20.15 9.86
N VAL A 467 -23.30 20.07 8.69
CA VAL A 467 -22.57 21.18 8.04
C VAL A 467 -23.38 21.66 6.85
N ALA A 468 -23.71 22.95 6.84
CA ALA A 468 -24.26 23.65 5.68
C ALA A 468 -23.25 24.67 5.17
N ASN A 469 -23.20 24.87 3.85
CA ASN A 469 -22.47 25.99 3.26
C ASN A 469 -23.17 27.32 3.60
N ALA A 470 -22.44 28.43 3.44
CA ALA A 470 -22.98 29.79 3.63
C ALA A 470 -24.11 30.17 2.64
N ASP A 471 -24.32 29.38 1.58
CA ASP A 471 -25.42 29.49 0.62
C ASP A 471 -26.63 28.57 0.96
N GLY A 472 -26.58 27.84 2.08
CA GLY A 472 -27.61 26.89 2.49
C GLY A 472 -27.55 25.52 1.82
N SER A 473 -26.60 25.27 0.91
CA SER A 473 -26.41 23.94 0.33
C SER A 473 -25.82 22.96 1.34
N VAL A 474 -26.45 21.78 1.47
CA VAL A 474 -25.97 20.69 2.32
C VAL A 474 -24.90 19.92 1.57
N VAL A 475 -23.65 20.03 2.02
CA VAL A 475 -22.58 19.15 1.55
C VAL A 475 -22.84 17.75 2.12
N ALA A 476 -22.76 16.72 1.26
CA ALA A 476 -22.92 15.34 1.72
C ALA A 476 -21.92 15.04 2.87
N PRO A 477 -22.36 14.39 3.97
CA PRO A 477 -21.53 14.19 5.15
C PRO A 477 -20.24 13.48 4.75
N GLY A 478 -19.09 14.10 5.04
CA GLY A 478 -17.81 13.63 4.53
C GLY A 478 -17.56 12.17 4.93
N ILE A 479 -17.22 11.32 3.97
CA ILE A 479 -17.26 9.84 4.02
C ILE A 479 -16.64 9.21 5.30
N LYS A 480 -15.75 9.91 6.00
CA LYS A 480 -15.26 9.54 7.36
C LYS A 480 -16.39 9.39 8.40
N GLN A 481 -17.41 10.23 8.33
CA GLN A 481 -18.60 10.26 9.20
C GLN A 481 -19.52 9.08 8.87
N GLU A 482 -19.77 8.81 7.58
CA GLU A 482 -20.45 7.60 7.11
C GLU A 482 -19.69 6.33 7.51
N LEU A 483 -18.36 6.29 7.38
CA LEU A 483 -17.52 5.19 7.84
C LEU A 483 -17.59 5.00 9.37
N THR A 484 -17.71 6.08 10.14
CA THR A 484 -17.94 5.98 11.59
C THR A 484 -19.31 5.35 11.89
N MET A 485 -20.36 5.76 11.17
CA MET A 485 -21.71 5.15 11.28
C MET A 485 -21.72 3.68 10.85
N ILE A 486 -21.07 3.34 9.73
CA ILE A 486 -20.97 1.96 9.21
C ILE A 486 -20.20 1.07 10.20
N ASN A 487 -19.08 1.55 10.77
CA ASN A 487 -18.34 0.80 11.78
C ASN A 487 -19.12 0.64 13.10
N HIS A 488 -19.91 1.65 13.50
CA HIS A 488 -20.81 1.55 14.64
C HIS A 488 -21.91 0.50 14.40
N ASN A 489 -22.62 0.59 13.28
CA ASN A 489 -23.69 -0.34 12.89
C ASN A 489 -23.17 -1.77 12.72
N LEU A 490 -21.97 -1.96 12.14
CA LEU A 490 -21.30 -3.26 12.08
C LEU A 490 -20.93 -3.77 13.48
N GLY A 491 -20.55 -2.88 14.40
CA GLY A 491 -20.33 -3.20 15.80
C GLY A 491 -21.59 -3.70 16.51
N GLU A 492 -22.76 -3.10 16.24
CA GLU A 492 -24.05 -3.57 16.77
C GLU A 492 -24.45 -4.92 16.16
N LEU A 493 -24.40 -5.07 14.83
CA LEU A 493 -24.70 -6.32 14.12
C LEU A 493 -23.81 -7.49 14.60
N LEU A 494 -22.55 -7.23 14.96
CA LEU A 494 -21.66 -8.23 15.55
C LEU A 494 -22.05 -8.61 16.99
N ARG A 495 -22.62 -7.69 17.78
CA ARG A 495 -23.18 -8.02 19.10
C ARG A 495 -24.46 -8.83 18.97
N GLU A 496 -25.38 -8.43 18.08
CA GLU A 496 -26.61 -9.17 17.79
C GLU A 496 -26.32 -10.60 17.34
N ARG A 497 -25.37 -10.78 16.39
CA ARG A 497 -24.91 -12.10 15.96
C ARG A 497 -24.36 -12.92 17.13
N ASN A 498 -23.54 -12.32 17.99
CA ASN A 498 -22.96 -13.03 19.14
C ASN A 498 -24.03 -13.45 20.16
N ALA A 499 -25.02 -12.59 20.44
CA ALA A 499 -26.17 -12.93 21.28
C ALA A 499 -27.01 -14.06 20.68
N MET A 500 -27.33 -13.99 19.38
CA MET A 500 -28.04 -15.05 18.66
C MET A 500 -27.27 -16.38 18.68
N GLN A 501 -25.93 -16.34 18.55
CA GLN A 501 -25.09 -17.53 18.59
C GLN A 501 -24.97 -18.12 20.01
N GLN A 502 -25.01 -17.30 21.06
CA GLN A 502 -25.13 -17.75 22.45
C GLN A 502 -26.49 -18.39 22.73
N GLN A 503 -27.59 -17.77 22.26
CA GLN A 503 -28.94 -18.33 22.36
C GLN A 503 -29.05 -19.67 21.64
N LEU A 504 -28.47 -19.79 20.44
CA LEU A 504 -28.43 -21.06 19.70
C LEU A 504 -27.69 -22.16 20.47
N GLU A 505 -26.62 -21.85 21.20
CA GLU A 505 -25.89 -22.84 22.00
C GLU A 505 -26.66 -23.23 23.27
N ALA A 506 -27.34 -22.28 23.93
CA ALA A 506 -28.25 -22.57 25.03
C ALA A 506 -29.40 -23.50 24.59
N ASN A 507 -30.04 -23.20 23.46
CA ASN A 507 -31.10 -24.04 22.89
C ASN A 507 -30.61 -25.45 22.53
N LYS A 508 -29.34 -25.62 22.09
CA LYS A 508 -28.75 -26.96 21.89
C LYS A 508 -28.60 -27.72 23.21
N GLN A 509 -28.17 -27.05 24.28
CA GLN A 509 -28.02 -27.68 25.60
C GLN A 509 -29.38 -28.11 26.16
N GLU A 510 -30.42 -27.28 26.02
CA GLU A 510 -31.80 -27.63 26.36
C GLU A 510 -32.30 -28.85 25.56
N ILE A 511 -32.11 -28.85 24.23
CA ILE A 511 -32.45 -30.00 23.37
C ILE A 511 -31.65 -31.27 23.75
N GLN A 512 -30.42 -31.14 24.26
CA GLN A 512 -29.67 -32.29 24.78
C GLN A 512 -30.23 -32.79 26.11
N SER A 513 -30.63 -31.91 27.04
CA SER A 513 -31.32 -32.29 28.28
C SER A 513 -32.62 -33.02 27.98
N LEU A 514 -33.50 -32.43 27.15
CA LEU A 514 -34.77 -33.03 26.76
C LEU A 514 -34.60 -34.39 26.09
N LYS A 515 -33.52 -34.61 25.32
CA LYS A 515 -33.18 -35.93 24.77
C LYS A 515 -32.77 -36.95 25.83
N ALA A 516 -32.00 -36.54 26.84
CA ALA A 516 -31.67 -37.39 27.99
C ALA A 516 -32.92 -37.73 28.81
N ASP A 517 -33.80 -36.75 29.06
CA ASP A 517 -35.07 -36.96 29.75
C ASP A 517 -36.00 -37.89 28.99
N MET A 518 -36.11 -37.77 27.66
CA MET A 518 -36.82 -38.74 26.82
C MET A 518 -36.22 -40.16 26.87
N GLN A 519 -34.90 -40.30 26.99
CA GLN A 519 -34.26 -41.60 27.18
C GLN A 519 -34.54 -42.19 28.58
N ASN A 520 -34.56 -41.35 29.61
CA ASN A 520 -34.94 -41.73 30.98
C ASN A 520 -36.40 -42.19 31.03
N VAL A 521 -37.32 -41.44 30.42
CA VAL A 521 -38.75 -41.81 30.34
C VAL A 521 -38.96 -43.12 29.58
N LYS A 522 -38.31 -43.31 28.42
CA LYS A 522 -38.37 -44.61 27.70
C LYS A 522 -37.82 -45.77 28.53
N SER A 523 -36.70 -45.56 29.22
CA SER A 523 -36.11 -46.57 30.12
C SER A 523 -37.05 -46.90 31.29
N GLY A 524 -37.77 -45.91 31.82
CA GLY A 524 -38.85 -46.10 32.79
C GLY A 524 -40.02 -46.91 32.23
N GLN A 525 -40.48 -46.60 31.02
CA GLN A 525 -41.55 -47.33 30.34
C GLN A 525 -41.21 -48.81 30.15
N TYR A 526 -40.00 -49.15 29.69
CA TYR A 526 -39.55 -50.54 29.57
C TYR A 526 -39.51 -51.26 30.93
N ARG A 527 -39.08 -50.60 32.01
CA ARG A 527 -39.14 -51.16 33.37
C ARG A 527 -40.59 -51.41 33.81
N THR A 528 -41.50 -50.46 33.60
CA THR A 528 -42.92 -50.67 33.95
C THR A 528 -43.58 -51.77 33.14
N ALA A 529 -43.21 -51.96 31.87
CA ALA A 529 -43.70 -53.07 31.05
C ALA A 529 -43.18 -54.43 31.57
N GLY A 530 -41.89 -54.54 31.89
CA GLY A 530 -41.31 -55.74 32.49
C GLY A 530 -41.96 -56.09 33.84
N ASN A 531 -42.15 -55.09 34.72
CA ASN A 531 -42.84 -55.28 35.99
C ASN A 531 -44.32 -55.70 35.81
N GLN A 532 -45.00 -55.22 34.75
CA GLN A 532 -46.35 -55.66 34.41
C GLN A 532 -46.37 -57.11 33.91
N GLU A 533 -45.39 -57.53 33.10
CA GLU A 533 -45.26 -58.90 32.62
C GLU A 533 -44.92 -59.89 33.75
N GLU A 534 -44.04 -59.50 34.67
CA GLU A 534 -43.73 -60.24 35.91
C GLU A 534 -44.96 -60.34 36.83
N MET A 535 -45.73 -59.25 37.00
CA MET A 535 -46.98 -59.24 37.76
C MET A 535 -48.04 -60.14 37.11
N ILE A 536 -48.22 -60.09 35.78
CA ILE A 536 -49.12 -60.97 35.03
C ILE A 536 -48.70 -62.43 35.19
N THR A 537 -47.40 -62.71 35.19
CA THR A 537 -46.84 -64.05 35.40
C THR A 537 -47.09 -64.55 36.83
N SER A 538 -46.90 -63.68 37.84
CA SER A 538 -47.21 -63.98 39.24
C SER A 538 -48.70 -64.22 39.47
N VAL A 539 -49.58 -63.41 38.89
CA VAL A 539 -51.04 -63.60 38.94
C VAL A 539 -51.43 -64.92 38.27
N ARG A 540 -50.86 -65.24 37.09
CA ARG A 540 -51.10 -66.52 36.40
C ARG A 540 -50.64 -67.72 37.24
N ALA A 541 -49.49 -67.64 37.90
CA ALA A 541 -49.01 -68.67 38.82
C ALA A 541 -49.93 -68.81 40.05
N ILE A 542 -50.40 -67.72 40.64
CA ILE A 542 -51.37 -67.73 41.74
C ILE A 542 -52.70 -68.37 41.30
N SER A 543 -53.20 -68.06 40.10
CA SER A 543 -54.40 -68.71 39.54
C SER A 543 -54.20 -70.20 39.30
N GLN A 544 -53.01 -70.63 38.87
CA GLN A 544 -52.68 -72.06 38.70
C GLN A 544 -52.60 -72.79 40.05
N SER A 545 -51.98 -72.18 41.07
CA SER A 545 -51.96 -72.73 42.43
C SER A 545 -53.35 -72.79 43.07
N LEU A 546 -54.21 -71.79 42.83
CA LEU A 546 -55.62 -71.83 43.25
C LEU A 546 -56.41 -72.93 42.53
N ALA A 547 -56.19 -73.14 41.23
CA ALA A 547 -56.81 -74.23 40.48
C ALA A 547 -56.36 -75.62 40.99
N GLN A 548 -55.10 -75.77 41.42
CA GLN A 548 -54.62 -76.99 42.06
C GLN A 548 -55.21 -77.19 43.47
N LEU A 549 -55.35 -76.13 44.27
CA LEU A 549 -56.01 -76.17 45.58
C LEU A 549 -57.50 -76.55 45.47
N LEU A 550 -58.20 -76.07 44.44
CA LEU A 550 -59.60 -76.43 44.16
C LEU A 550 -59.80 -77.88 43.68
N LEU A 551 -58.71 -78.62 43.40
CA LEU A 551 -58.73 -80.02 42.97
C LEU A 551 -58.28 -81.01 44.07
N GLN A 552 -58.00 -80.55 45.29
CA GLN A 552 -57.75 -81.43 46.43
C GLN A 552 -59.03 -81.68 47.26
N PRO A 553 -59.43 -82.94 47.51
CA PRO A 553 -60.58 -83.23 48.35
C PRO A 553 -60.38 -82.79 49.80
N GLN A 554 -61.31 -82.01 50.34
CA GLN A 554 -61.28 -81.63 51.76
C GLN A 554 -61.40 -82.85 52.67
N ARG A 555 -60.42 -83.01 53.57
CA ARG A 555 -60.65 -83.65 54.88
C ARG A 555 -60.24 -82.70 56.00
N GLN A 556 -61.00 -82.76 57.08
CA GLN A 556 -60.92 -81.83 58.21
C GLN A 556 -59.72 -82.16 59.11
N GLN A 557 -59.12 -81.13 59.71
CA GLN A 557 -58.85 -81.09 61.17
C GLN A 557 -58.46 -79.66 61.61
N ALA A 558 -58.33 -79.43 62.91
CA ALA A 558 -58.38 -78.12 63.54
C ALA A 558 -57.19 -77.82 64.48
N ASN A 559 -57.20 -76.60 65.05
CA ASN A 559 -56.43 -76.05 66.19
C ASN A 559 -55.16 -75.18 65.89
N PRO A 560 -54.77 -74.27 66.83
CA PRO A 560 -53.99 -73.02 66.55
C PRO A 560 -52.67 -72.93 67.38
N PRO A 561 -51.96 -71.77 67.56
CA PRO A 561 -52.05 -70.42 66.97
C PRO A 561 -50.83 -70.06 66.07
N PRO A 562 -49.74 -69.29 66.41
CA PRO A 562 -49.33 -68.51 67.61
C PRO A 562 -49.39 -66.95 67.41
N ARG A 563 -48.29 -66.21 67.69
CA ARG A 563 -48.07 -64.75 67.48
C ARG A 563 -46.75 -64.51 66.72
N GLN A 564 -46.61 -63.37 66.02
CA GLN A 564 -45.43 -62.48 66.13
C GLN A 564 -45.72 -61.06 65.58
N GLU A 565 -44.73 -60.15 65.65
CA GLU A 565 -44.92 -58.69 65.78
C GLU A 565 -44.63 -57.86 64.51
N PRO A 566 -45.11 -56.59 64.42
CA PRO A 566 -45.01 -55.74 63.22
C PRO A 566 -43.72 -54.89 63.16
N PRO A 567 -43.51 -54.15 62.05
CA PRO A 567 -43.23 -52.72 62.26
C PRO A 567 -43.89 -51.73 61.28
N GLN A 568 -44.36 -50.63 61.88
CA GLN A 568 -44.33 -49.23 61.39
C GLN A 568 -45.05 -48.83 60.09
N VAL A 569 -46.22 -48.21 60.29
CA VAL A 569 -46.83 -47.22 59.37
C VAL A 569 -46.00 -45.93 59.33
N ARG A 570 -45.85 -45.32 58.15
CA ARG A 570 -45.67 -43.86 57.99
C ARG A 570 -46.74 -43.29 57.06
N GLN A 571 -47.10 -42.03 57.30
CA GLN A 571 -48.29 -41.38 56.75
C GLN A 571 -48.10 -40.84 55.32
N PRO A 572 -49.19 -40.67 54.55
CA PRO A 572 -49.11 -40.20 53.16
C PRO A 572 -48.80 -38.70 53.05
N ALA A 573 -48.00 -38.32 52.05
CA ALA A 573 -47.89 -36.94 51.59
C ALA A 573 -49.05 -36.59 50.64
N GLN A 574 -49.45 -35.32 50.63
CA GLN A 574 -50.66 -34.85 49.93
C GLN A 574 -50.49 -34.82 48.40
N VAL A 575 -51.54 -35.22 47.69
CA VAL A 575 -51.66 -35.04 46.24
C VAL A 575 -52.08 -33.60 45.93
N VAL A 576 -51.26 -32.87 45.19
CA VAL A 576 -51.60 -31.56 44.62
C VAL A 576 -51.89 -31.75 43.11
N PRO A 577 -53.04 -31.29 42.58
CA PRO A 577 -53.40 -31.51 41.18
C PRO A 577 -52.51 -30.70 40.21
N PRO A 578 -52.28 -31.20 38.97
CA PRO A 578 -51.44 -30.54 37.99
C PRO A 578 -52.07 -29.24 37.48
N ARG A 579 -51.23 -28.21 37.34
CA ARG A 579 -51.60 -26.88 36.83
C ARG A 579 -51.66 -26.91 35.29
N ALA A 580 -52.72 -26.36 34.70
CA ALA A 580 -52.89 -26.33 33.25
C ALA A 580 -51.79 -25.51 32.54
N LEU A 581 -51.39 -25.96 31.35
CA LEU A 581 -50.44 -25.24 30.49
C LEU A 581 -51.14 -24.07 29.77
N PRO A 582 -50.46 -22.92 29.56
CA PRO A 582 -50.98 -21.85 28.71
C PRO A 582 -50.94 -22.24 27.22
N PRO A 583 -51.81 -21.66 26.37
CA PRO A 583 -51.77 -21.87 24.93
C PRO A 583 -50.53 -21.23 24.29
N PRO A 584 -50.08 -21.72 23.11
CA PRO A 584 -48.95 -21.13 22.39
C PRO A 584 -49.28 -19.73 21.84
N PRO A 585 -48.28 -18.84 21.69
CA PRO A 585 -48.48 -17.50 21.17
C PRO A 585 -48.87 -17.51 19.68
N VAL A 586 -49.79 -16.60 19.30
CA VAL A 586 -50.20 -16.38 17.91
C VAL A 586 -49.10 -15.63 17.16
N ALA A 587 -48.78 -16.07 15.93
CA ALA A 587 -47.80 -15.39 15.09
C ALA A 587 -48.33 -14.02 14.58
N PRO A 588 -47.48 -12.99 14.50
CA PRO A 588 -47.88 -11.69 13.95
C PRO A 588 -48.16 -11.79 12.43
N PRO A 589 -49.08 -10.97 11.89
CA PRO A 589 -49.38 -10.96 10.46
C PRO A 589 -48.21 -10.44 9.62
N LEU A 590 -48.05 -10.98 8.41
CA LEU A 590 -47.08 -10.50 7.44
C LEU A 590 -47.46 -9.11 6.92
N PRO A 591 -46.49 -8.20 6.69
CA PRO A 591 -46.74 -6.93 6.02
C PRO A 591 -47.12 -7.15 4.53
N PRO A 592 -47.91 -6.24 3.94
CA PRO A 592 -48.25 -6.31 2.51
C PRO A 592 -47.01 -6.12 1.62
N PRO A 593 -47.01 -6.66 0.38
CA PRO A 593 -45.89 -6.52 -0.54
C PRO A 593 -45.67 -5.06 -0.95
N VAL A 594 -44.42 -4.61 -0.87
CA VAL A 594 -44.00 -3.26 -1.32
C VAL A 594 -44.09 -3.19 -2.84
N ALA A 595 -44.75 -2.15 -3.36
CA ALA A 595 -44.83 -1.90 -4.80
C ALA A 595 -43.46 -1.54 -5.37
N LEU A 596 -43.06 -2.20 -6.46
CA LEU A 596 -41.82 -1.89 -7.18
C LEU A 596 -41.95 -0.53 -7.89
N LEU A 597 -41.23 0.48 -7.38
CA LEU A 597 -41.05 1.75 -8.08
C LEU A 597 -40.28 1.52 -9.39
N GLN A 598 -40.81 2.04 -10.49
CA GLN A 598 -40.11 2.02 -11.78
C GLN A 598 -38.89 2.98 -11.74
N PRO A 599 -37.77 2.62 -12.38
CA PRO A 599 -36.64 3.54 -12.51
C PRO A 599 -37.02 4.73 -13.43
N PRO A 600 -36.53 5.95 -13.14
CA PRO A 600 -36.76 7.11 -14.00
C PRO A 600 -36.05 6.95 -15.36
N PRO A 601 -36.56 7.58 -16.43
CA PRO A 601 -35.94 7.53 -17.75
C PRO A 601 -34.57 8.24 -17.77
N PRO A 602 -33.63 7.80 -18.63
CA PRO A 602 -32.30 8.39 -18.71
C PRO A 602 -32.34 9.83 -19.28
N ALA A 603 -31.55 10.71 -18.69
CA ALA A 603 -31.36 12.08 -19.17
C ALA A 603 -30.62 12.13 -20.53
N PRO A 604 -30.91 13.11 -21.40
CA PRO A 604 -30.33 13.18 -22.74
C PRO A 604 -28.84 13.54 -22.75
N LEU A 605 -28.09 12.92 -23.67
CA LEU A 605 -26.65 13.16 -23.86
C LEU A 605 -26.39 14.52 -24.53
N VAL A 606 -25.73 15.43 -23.81
CA VAL A 606 -25.24 16.70 -24.37
C VAL A 606 -23.84 16.50 -24.97
N HIS A 607 -23.74 16.51 -26.30
CA HIS A 607 -22.47 16.46 -27.02
C HIS A 607 -21.70 17.79 -26.91
N ASN A 608 -20.64 17.83 -26.10
CA ASN A 608 -19.72 18.97 -26.04
C ASN A 608 -18.66 18.92 -27.16
N THR A 609 -18.61 19.97 -27.99
CA THR A 609 -17.87 20.02 -29.26
C THR A 609 -16.54 20.78 -29.14
N LEU A 610 -15.54 20.18 -28.49
CA LEU A 610 -14.20 20.76 -28.28
C LEU A 610 -13.07 19.93 -28.91
N TYR A 611 -13.11 19.74 -30.24
CA TYR A 611 -12.06 19.00 -30.97
C TYR A 611 -11.65 19.56 -32.35
N SER A 612 -12.15 20.75 -32.73
CA SER A 612 -12.04 21.28 -34.11
C SER A 612 -11.08 22.47 -34.31
N ARG A 613 -10.32 22.89 -33.28
CA ARG A 613 -9.40 24.05 -33.37
C ARG A 613 -8.01 23.80 -32.79
N LEU A 614 -7.18 23.04 -33.52
CA LEU A 614 -5.71 23.11 -33.41
C LEU A 614 -5.02 22.54 -34.66
N GLN A 615 -5.13 23.26 -35.79
CA GLN A 615 -4.31 23.02 -36.98
C GLN A 615 -3.84 24.34 -37.61
N ARG A 616 -2.66 24.28 -38.24
CA ARG A 616 -2.02 25.29 -39.10
C ARG A 616 -1.60 26.61 -38.44
N THR A 617 -0.31 26.67 -38.12
CA THR A 617 0.53 27.83 -38.48
C THR A 617 1.96 27.34 -38.71
N ARG A 618 2.30 27.00 -39.97
CA ARG A 618 3.69 26.86 -40.42
C ARG A 618 3.98 28.08 -41.27
N ALA A 619 4.72 29.03 -40.72
CA ALA A 619 5.43 30.02 -41.53
C ALA A 619 6.71 29.36 -42.07
N THR A 620 6.97 29.55 -43.36
CA THR A 620 8.20 29.18 -44.04
C THR A 620 8.90 30.46 -44.49
N ASP A 621 10.20 30.57 -44.27
CA ASP A 621 11.06 31.45 -45.05
C ASP A 621 12.42 30.77 -45.32
N PRO A 622 13.13 31.12 -46.41
CA PRO A 622 14.17 30.28 -46.98
C PRO A 622 15.61 30.71 -46.66
N GLY A 623 16.53 29.75 -46.83
CA GLY A 623 17.85 30.03 -47.40
C GLY A 623 19.04 30.21 -46.45
N SER A 624 19.78 29.13 -46.21
CA SER A 624 21.25 29.18 -46.15
C SER A 624 21.87 27.79 -46.36
N ASN A 625 22.72 27.61 -47.37
CA ASN A 625 23.50 26.39 -47.55
C ASN A 625 24.77 26.45 -46.68
N GLY A 626 24.96 25.47 -45.79
CA GLY A 626 26.16 25.39 -44.94
C GLY A 626 26.34 24.03 -44.27
N ARG A 627 27.27 23.21 -44.77
CA ARG A 627 27.63 21.93 -44.14
C ARG A 627 28.51 22.15 -42.90
N GLY A 628 27.89 22.20 -41.71
CA GLY A 628 28.62 22.23 -40.43
C GLY A 628 27.85 21.52 -39.32
N LYS A 629 28.20 20.26 -39.00
CA LYS A 629 27.58 19.50 -37.88
C LYS A 629 28.18 19.87 -36.52
N THR A 630 28.14 21.16 -36.15
CA THR A 630 28.38 21.58 -34.77
C THR A 630 27.22 21.12 -33.88
N LYS A 631 27.49 20.30 -32.86
CA LYS A 631 26.47 19.88 -31.88
C LYS A 631 26.07 21.07 -31.00
N THR A 632 25.00 21.76 -31.35
CA THR A 632 24.40 22.82 -30.52
C THR A 632 24.01 22.25 -29.17
N LYS A 633 24.58 22.78 -28.07
CA LYS A 633 24.22 22.37 -26.71
C LYS A 633 22.87 22.99 -26.33
N SER A 634 21.79 22.23 -26.51
CA SER A 634 20.45 22.63 -26.05
C SER A 634 20.47 22.90 -24.54
N THR A 635 20.25 24.16 -24.16
CA THR A 635 20.29 24.59 -22.76
C THR A 635 18.92 24.35 -22.13
N VAL A 636 18.77 23.26 -21.39
CA VAL A 636 17.51 22.93 -20.71
C VAL A 636 17.35 23.81 -19.47
N LYS A 637 16.31 24.66 -19.46
CA LYS A 637 15.90 25.41 -18.27
C LYS A 637 15.29 24.46 -17.25
N PHE A 638 15.70 24.56 -15.98
CA PHE A 638 14.89 24.04 -14.88
C PHE A 638 13.65 24.94 -14.75
N VAL A 639 12.47 24.37 -14.85
CA VAL A 639 11.22 25.07 -14.54
C VAL A 639 10.77 24.61 -13.16
N MET A 640 11.13 25.38 -12.13
CA MET A 640 10.16 25.57 -11.04
C MET A 640 9.08 26.47 -11.63
N ILE A 641 7.83 26.03 -11.61
CA ILE A 641 6.72 26.97 -11.75
C ILE A 641 6.56 27.58 -10.36
N ASP A 642 7.24 28.70 -10.14
CA ASP A 642 6.90 29.58 -9.03
C ASP A 642 5.46 30.08 -9.28
N LEU A 643 4.49 29.51 -8.56
CA LEU A 643 3.09 29.97 -8.55
C LEU A 643 2.94 31.41 -8.00
N TYR A 644 4.05 32.05 -7.64
CA TYR A 644 4.17 33.41 -7.12
C TYR A 644 4.60 34.45 -8.17
N ASP A 645 4.89 34.08 -9.44
CA ASP A 645 5.10 35.10 -10.48
C ASP A 645 3.78 35.73 -10.95
N SER A 646 3.25 36.57 -10.06
CA SER A 646 2.12 37.47 -10.30
C SER A 646 2.39 38.47 -11.44
N ASN A 647 3.65 38.72 -11.82
CA ASN A 647 3.98 39.58 -12.96
C ASN A 647 3.81 38.85 -14.29
N HIS A 648 4.02 37.53 -14.34
CA HIS A 648 3.68 36.73 -15.51
C HIS A 648 2.17 36.78 -15.80
N PHE A 649 1.32 36.61 -14.77
CA PHE A 649 -0.13 36.76 -14.92
C PHE A 649 -0.57 38.20 -15.25
N ARG A 650 0.09 39.23 -14.69
CA ARG A 650 -0.14 40.64 -15.10
C ARG A 650 0.18 40.86 -16.59
N SER A 651 1.26 40.25 -17.11
CA SER A 651 1.63 40.37 -18.53
C SER A 651 0.61 39.73 -19.47
N LEU A 652 -0.06 38.65 -19.04
CA LEU A 652 -1.17 38.05 -19.78
C LEU A 652 -2.44 38.91 -19.71
N GLY A 653 -2.75 39.48 -18.53
CA GLY A 653 -3.89 40.39 -18.33
C GLY A 653 -3.87 41.59 -19.28
N GLN A 654 -2.69 42.20 -19.50
CA GLN A 654 -2.49 43.32 -20.43
C GLN A 654 -2.82 43.04 -21.91
N THR A 655 -3.17 41.80 -22.27
CA THR A 655 -3.52 41.42 -23.65
C THR A 655 -5.00 41.13 -23.88
N ASN A 656 -5.87 41.24 -22.85
CA ASN A 656 -7.29 40.89 -22.96
C ASN A 656 -8.22 41.90 -22.26
N PRO A 657 -8.82 42.86 -23.00
CA PRO A 657 -9.61 43.96 -22.43
C PRO A 657 -10.92 43.52 -21.73
N HIS A 658 -11.35 42.27 -21.90
CA HIS A 658 -12.51 41.75 -21.14
C HIS A 658 -12.20 41.44 -19.67
N LEU A 659 -10.92 41.34 -19.27
CA LEU A 659 -10.56 41.07 -17.87
C LEU A 659 -10.52 42.34 -17.01
N ASP A 660 -10.18 43.51 -17.55
CA ASP A 660 -10.15 44.76 -16.79
C ASP A 660 -11.54 45.16 -16.26
N SER A 661 -12.60 44.86 -17.03
CA SER A 661 -13.99 45.04 -16.59
C SER A 661 -14.42 44.13 -15.43
N LEU A 662 -13.66 43.07 -15.14
CA LEU A 662 -13.88 42.22 -13.96
C LEU A 662 -13.11 42.76 -12.75
N TRP A 663 -11.92 43.34 -12.98
CA TRP A 663 -11.06 43.90 -11.93
C TRP A 663 -11.49 45.28 -11.43
N SER A 664 -12.23 46.06 -12.23
CA SER A 664 -12.82 47.32 -11.78
C SER A 664 -13.82 47.10 -10.64
N HIS A 665 -14.74 46.15 -10.81
CA HIS A 665 -15.82 45.90 -9.85
C HIS A 665 -15.33 45.35 -8.50
N VAL A 666 -14.15 44.71 -8.47
CA VAL A 666 -13.49 44.25 -7.23
C VAL A 666 -12.86 45.42 -6.43
N ARG A 667 -12.65 46.59 -7.05
CA ARG A 667 -12.08 47.78 -6.37
C ARG A 667 -13.12 48.72 -5.76
N GLU A 668 -14.41 48.50 -5.99
CA GLU A 668 -15.49 49.35 -5.44
C GLU A 668 -16.08 48.79 -4.13
N VAL A 669 -15.53 47.67 -3.63
CA VAL A 669 -15.99 46.96 -2.41
C VAL A 669 -14.81 46.69 -1.45
N SER A 670 -13.86 47.61 -1.36
CA SER A 670 -12.70 47.59 -0.45
C SER A 670 -12.17 49.00 -0.19
#